data_AF-A0A243RVJ3-F1
#
_entry.id   AF-A0A243RVJ3-F1
#
_cell.length_a   1.000
_cell.length_b   1.000
_cell.length_c   1.000
_cell.angle_alpha   90.00
_cell.angle_beta   90.00
_cell.angle_gamma   90.00
#
_symmetry.space_group_name_H-M   'P 1'
#
loop_
_entity.id
_entity.type
_entity.pdbx_description
1 polymer ?
#
loop_
_entity_poly.entity_id
_entity_poly.type
_entity_poly.pdbx_seq_one_letter_code
_entity_poly.pdbx_strand_id
1 'polypeptide(L)'
;MTDHEIGFEWALEGKRPGAHDDYELLDWSDDRLGPEVFEKIRSRYATGLSADLPQVTIAVAATREREQVSHHIVLAAQEWSGHRDATNRKIAYTRWFYVPYQDLAVHQVSYEALYHALAGLPATPSPPLVVRVPEFDPTALVPGSDARYAAALLLTGRPVCVVGADRVPMIERLRFLDTVAALLPYGMRTRLTAATWTSSTARHKLRLSFARHAPENAYEVRWGHGAEITWRDGRANVCLGLLARHDVQLEDMLRGLAGLTDPLSFGPEDLPNAARLLEYAGSGLLSPDATGVWRKAKPGSEDPRAGGPGADTVVAAGHRKALPGPSAPGSEDRDPVPGGGGGVPEAGAVPPAAVTVPYRPTAAVGPAPGTVPHRPTAAAGPAPNTVPPSMRAALGELEQADRERRLRPGWGLHGKVTMVVAFATLAITLIGTGVVAMLLAPGGDPPAAGDSAGTEPGTVVVQAPPGQEDAFARNLVAKAVQRTGYRSEIRLSDAPAETAPVAEPAVVLVEIPPADPALSGALPTWPVDPPAAQGFSAVAAIPVPNRDVLVYDAGLIKPEKLTAAFARPDKEVRISVPDTSQEGPSRERPEQILRQRHPWLHLETVPGTDPLRALRDKAVQAAIVPREAARDSGYPRSEALAGMPSRSLLILCNQAGGRALRDALDTVARSIDPGRLASEDFDSPVTAAARLVESALPSPSGAVPHAGDRESDWREDPFWPALSLVAAGSAAGFLALLLGIRLPTRIEPHRHQSRPPSAPASPDS
;
A
#
# COMPACT_ATOMS: atom_id res chain seq x y z
N MET A 1 -31.91 -18.74 -4.75
CA MET A 1 -30.85 -18.25 -3.84
C MET A 1 -30.70 -19.29 -2.76
N THR A 2 -29.52 -19.88 -2.63
CA THR A 2 -29.18 -20.79 -1.54
C THR A 2 -28.74 -19.97 -0.34
N ASP A 3 -29.40 -20.16 0.80
CA ASP A 3 -29.01 -19.52 2.04
C ASP A 3 -27.98 -20.40 2.76
N HIS A 4 -26.90 -19.80 3.23
CA HIS A 4 -25.81 -20.49 3.92
C HIS A 4 -25.74 -20.06 5.39
N GLU A 5 -25.47 -21.02 6.26
CA GLU A 5 -25.35 -20.79 7.70
C GLU A 5 -23.93 -20.35 8.04
N ILE A 6 -23.81 -19.15 8.62
CA ILE A 6 -22.54 -18.52 8.97
C ILE A 6 -22.50 -18.29 10.47
N GLY A 7 -21.47 -18.82 11.12
CA GLY A 7 -21.21 -18.60 12.54
C GLY A 7 -20.66 -17.21 12.80
N PHE A 8 -20.96 -16.64 13.97
CA PHE A 8 -20.41 -15.36 14.39
C PHE A 8 -20.20 -15.30 15.90
N GLU A 9 -19.30 -14.40 16.32
CA GLU A 9 -19.18 -13.94 17.70
C GLU A 9 -19.64 -12.49 17.80
N TRP A 10 -20.03 -12.00 18.97
CA TRP A 10 -20.56 -10.64 19.09
C TRP A 10 -20.11 -9.91 20.35
N ALA A 11 -20.19 -8.59 20.30
CA ALA A 11 -20.11 -7.74 21.48
C ALA A 11 -20.95 -6.47 21.33
N LEU A 12 -21.40 -5.95 22.46
CA LEU A 12 -22.18 -4.73 22.57
C LEU A 12 -21.35 -3.65 23.27
N GLU A 13 -21.09 -2.55 22.58
CA GLU A 13 -20.46 -1.35 23.13
C GLU A 13 -21.53 -0.27 23.35
N GLY A 14 -21.43 0.47 24.45
CA GLY A 14 -22.35 1.56 24.73
C GLY A 14 -22.09 2.23 26.07
N LYS A 15 -23.13 2.93 26.56
CA LYS A 15 -23.20 3.43 27.93
C LYS A 15 -24.47 2.92 28.58
N ARG A 16 -24.43 2.64 29.89
CA ARG A 16 -25.66 2.39 30.66
C ARG A 16 -26.50 3.68 30.74
N PRO A 17 -27.84 3.60 30.68
CA PRO A 17 -28.71 4.77 30.85
C PRO A 17 -28.39 5.52 32.16
N GLY A 18 -28.22 6.84 32.07
CA GLY A 18 -27.87 7.67 33.23
C GLY A 18 -26.42 7.54 33.75
N ALA A 19 -25.53 6.80 33.06
CA ALA A 19 -24.11 6.75 33.42
C ALA A 19 -23.39 8.06 33.07
N HIS A 20 -22.32 8.37 33.81
CA HIS A 20 -21.39 9.46 33.50
C HIS A 20 -20.16 8.98 32.73
N ASP A 21 -19.85 7.69 32.84
CA ASP A 21 -18.64 7.08 32.28
C ASP A 21 -18.64 7.09 30.75
N ASP A 22 -17.46 6.89 30.16
CA ASP A 22 -17.28 6.78 28.71
C ASP A 22 -17.86 5.49 28.13
N TYR A 23 -17.86 5.36 26.80
CA TYR A 23 -18.34 4.16 26.13
C TYR A 23 -17.45 2.96 26.49
N GLU A 24 -18.08 1.89 26.93
CA GLU A 24 -17.44 0.64 27.35
C GLU A 24 -18.10 -0.58 26.70
N LEU A 25 -17.45 -1.73 26.82
CA LEU A 25 -18.04 -3.01 26.48
C LEU A 25 -19.09 -3.38 27.53
N LEU A 26 -20.35 -3.49 27.12
CA LEU A 26 -21.48 -3.80 27.99
C LEU A 26 -21.71 -5.31 28.10
N ASP A 27 -21.52 -6.04 27.01
CA ASP A 27 -21.77 -7.49 26.93
C ASP A 27 -21.03 -8.10 25.71
N TRP A 28 -20.76 -9.41 25.71
CA TRP A 28 -20.09 -10.13 24.61
C TRP A 28 -20.30 -11.66 24.68
N SER A 29 -19.99 -12.37 23.60
CA SER A 29 -20.06 -13.84 23.58
C SER A 29 -18.86 -14.50 24.25
N ASP A 30 -19.10 -15.49 25.12
CA ASP A 30 -18.11 -16.03 26.06
C ASP A 30 -17.08 -17.02 25.47
N ASP A 31 -17.31 -17.61 24.29
CA ASP A 31 -16.69 -18.91 23.95
C ASP A 31 -15.40 -18.86 23.12
N ARG A 32 -15.12 -17.78 22.36
CA ARG A 32 -14.00 -17.79 21.37
C ARG A 32 -13.14 -16.54 21.30
N LEU A 33 -13.68 -15.37 21.65
CA LEU A 33 -12.96 -14.11 21.56
C LEU A 33 -12.92 -13.46 22.94
N GLY A 34 -11.71 -13.24 23.46
CA GLY A 34 -11.52 -12.52 24.72
C GLY A 34 -11.83 -11.02 24.59
N PRO A 35 -12.17 -10.35 25.71
CA PRO A 35 -12.44 -8.90 25.76
C PRO A 35 -11.29 -8.06 25.17
N GLU A 36 -10.05 -8.55 25.21
CA GLU A 36 -8.89 -7.82 24.68
C GLU A 36 -8.93 -7.69 23.14
N VAL A 37 -9.53 -8.65 22.44
CA VAL A 37 -9.70 -8.60 20.99
C VAL A 37 -10.66 -7.47 20.61
N PHE A 38 -11.77 -7.36 21.36
CA PHE A 38 -12.76 -6.31 21.15
C PHE A 38 -12.18 -4.91 21.38
N GLU A 39 -11.50 -4.70 22.50
CA GLU A 39 -10.87 -3.41 22.82
C GLU A 39 -9.80 -3.00 21.79
N LYS A 40 -9.03 -3.96 21.28
CA LYS A 40 -8.02 -3.71 20.24
C LYS A 40 -8.63 -3.24 18.92
N ILE A 41 -9.82 -3.76 18.56
CA ILE A 41 -10.51 -3.36 17.33
C ILE A 41 -11.21 -2.02 17.51
N ARG A 42 -11.89 -1.85 18.64
CA ARG A 42 -12.55 -0.59 19.03
C ARG A 42 -11.60 0.60 18.95
N SER A 43 -10.42 0.49 19.55
CA SER A 43 -9.41 1.55 19.54
C SER A 43 -8.82 1.86 18.16
N ARG A 44 -8.85 0.91 17.22
CA ARG A 44 -8.25 1.05 15.88
C ARG A 44 -9.21 1.61 14.83
N TYR A 45 -10.49 1.30 14.95
CA TYR A 45 -11.49 1.60 13.92
C TYR A 45 -12.63 2.50 14.42
N ALA A 46 -12.38 3.26 15.48
CA ALA A 46 -13.29 4.30 15.94
C ALA A 46 -13.53 5.34 14.84
N THR A 47 -14.79 5.47 14.40
CA THR A 47 -15.21 6.36 13.31
C THR A 47 -15.77 7.70 13.78
N GLY A 48 -15.96 7.86 15.10
CA GLY A 48 -16.68 8.97 15.70
C GLY A 48 -18.20 8.80 15.58
N LEU A 49 -18.96 9.64 16.30
CA LEU A 49 -20.42 9.62 16.26
C LEU A 49 -20.93 10.51 15.11
N SER A 50 -21.71 9.93 14.20
CA SER A 50 -22.48 10.69 13.21
C SER A 50 -23.80 11.20 13.81
N ALA A 51 -24.31 12.32 13.30
CA ALA A 51 -25.67 12.76 13.60
C ALA A 51 -26.72 11.83 12.95
N ASP A 52 -26.36 11.25 11.79
CA ASP A 52 -27.24 10.48 10.92
C ASP A 52 -26.93 8.98 11.02
N LEU A 53 -27.23 8.38 12.19
CA LEU A 53 -27.20 6.93 12.38
C LEU A 53 -28.45 6.26 11.74
N PRO A 54 -28.36 5.02 11.23
CA PRO A 54 -27.29 4.04 11.47
C PRO A 54 -26.01 4.29 10.68
N GLN A 55 -24.91 3.75 11.18
CA GLN A 55 -23.60 3.72 10.53
C GLN A 55 -23.02 2.31 10.62
N VAL A 56 -22.31 1.89 9.58
CA VAL A 56 -21.70 0.55 9.51
C VAL A 56 -20.22 0.69 9.23
N THR A 57 -19.41 -0.05 9.98
CA THR A 57 -17.96 -0.15 9.78
C THR A 57 -17.59 -1.60 9.55
N ILE A 58 -16.86 -1.86 8.47
CA ILE A 58 -16.21 -3.12 8.16
C ILE A 58 -14.77 -3.02 8.67
N ALA A 59 -14.48 -3.76 9.73
CA ALA A 59 -13.15 -3.90 10.30
C ALA A 59 -12.61 -5.32 10.05
N VAL A 60 -11.34 -5.52 10.38
CA VAL A 60 -10.69 -6.83 10.27
C VAL A 60 -10.00 -7.18 11.58
N ALA A 61 -10.19 -8.42 12.02
CA ALA A 61 -9.47 -9.02 13.13
C ALA A 61 -8.60 -10.17 12.63
N ALA A 62 -7.55 -10.45 13.40
CA ALA A 62 -6.81 -11.69 13.29
C ALA A 62 -6.59 -12.22 14.70
N THR A 63 -7.02 -13.44 14.96
CA THR A 63 -6.69 -14.18 16.18
C THR A 63 -5.60 -15.18 15.86
N ARG A 64 -4.76 -15.47 16.85
CA ARG A 64 -3.72 -16.50 16.74
C ARG A 64 -3.99 -17.56 17.78
N GLU A 65 -4.29 -18.77 17.34
CA GLU A 65 -4.50 -19.93 18.19
C GLU A 65 -3.58 -21.05 17.72
N ARG A 66 -2.78 -21.63 18.63
CA ARG A 66 -1.86 -22.75 18.33
C ARG A 66 -1.03 -22.53 17.05
N GLU A 67 -0.45 -21.34 16.94
CA GLU A 67 0.34 -20.86 15.79
C GLU A 67 -0.44 -20.60 14.48
N GLN A 68 -1.70 -21.00 14.38
CA GLN A 68 -2.55 -20.72 13.23
C GLN A 68 -3.20 -19.33 13.36
N VAL A 69 -3.22 -18.58 12.26
CA VAL A 69 -3.85 -17.25 12.20
C VAL A 69 -5.23 -17.38 11.58
N SER A 70 -6.26 -17.02 12.33
CA SER A 70 -7.65 -17.00 11.87
C SER A 70 -8.09 -15.57 11.59
N HIS A 71 -8.45 -15.30 10.34
CA HIS A 71 -8.93 -14.01 9.89
C HIS A 71 -10.43 -13.88 10.14
N HIS A 72 -10.85 -12.74 10.67
CA HIS A 72 -12.26 -12.41 10.85
C HIS A 72 -12.57 -11.09 10.17
N ILE A 73 -13.73 -11.04 9.51
CA ILE A 73 -14.36 -9.80 9.11
C ILE A 73 -15.25 -9.35 10.26
N VAL A 74 -15.13 -8.08 10.63
CA VAL A 74 -15.87 -7.51 11.76
C VAL A 74 -16.85 -6.48 11.21
N LEU A 75 -18.14 -6.72 11.40
CA LEU A 75 -19.19 -5.76 11.09
C LEU A 75 -19.59 -5.03 12.36
N ALA A 76 -19.41 -3.72 12.41
CA ALA A 76 -19.82 -2.87 13.51
C ALA A 76 -21.01 -2.01 13.07
N ALA A 77 -22.19 -2.27 13.61
CA ALA A 77 -23.40 -1.50 13.36
C ALA A 77 -23.66 -0.55 14.53
N GLN A 78 -23.59 0.75 14.27
CA GLN A 78 -23.81 1.80 15.26
C GLN A 78 -25.19 2.44 15.06
N GLU A 79 -25.99 2.47 16.13
CA GLU A 79 -27.38 2.93 16.13
C GLU A 79 -27.70 3.74 17.40
N TRP A 80 -28.72 4.60 17.33
CA TRP A 80 -29.20 5.30 18.53
C TRP A 80 -29.95 4.32 19.44
N SER A 81 -29.58 4.26 20.72
CA SER A 81 -30.22 3.33 21.67
C SER A 81 -31.60 3.79 22.15
N GLY A 82 -32.00 5.03 21.85
CA GLY A 82 -33.18 5.67 22.43
C GLY A 82 -32.98 6.14 23.88
N HIS A 83 -31.85 5.82 24.52
CA HIS A 83 -31.52 6.24 25.87
C HIS A 83 -30.65 7.50 25.91
N ARG A 84 -30.52 8.05 27.11
CA ARG A 84 -29.69 9.24 27.39
C ARG A 84 -28.75 8.99 28.56
N ASP A 85 -27.59 9.64 28.50
CA ASP A 85 -26.61 9.63 29.59
C ASP A 85 -27.02 10.62 30.70
N ALA A 86 -26.24 10.68 31.79
CA ALA A 86 -26.52 11.59 32.91
C ALA A 86 -26.55 13.08 32.51
N THR A 87 -25.85 13.43 31.43
CA THR A 87 -25.79 14.80 30.87
C THR A 87 -26.87 15.05 29.82
N ASN A 88 -27.87 14.16 29.72
CA ASN A 88 -28.97 14.22 28.76
C ASN A 88 -28.53 14.11 27.28
N ARG A 89 -27.31 13.62 27.00
CA ARG A 89 -26.86 13.34 25.63
C ARG A 89 -27.42 11.99 25.17
N LYS A 90 -27.73 11.87 23.87
CA LYS A 90 -28.18 10.60 23.29
C LYS A 90 -27.05 9.57 23.36
N ILE A 91 -27.38 8.33 23.73
CA ILE A 91 -26.45 7.21 23.73
C ILE A 91 -26.58 6.47 22.40
N ALA A 92 -25.45 6.18 21.76
CA ALA A 92 -25.38 5.22 20.66
C ALA A 92 -25.00 3.84 21.22
N TYR A 93 -25.43 2.77 20.57
CA TYR A 93 -24.89 1.45 20.77
C TYR A 93 -24.14 1.02 19.52
N THR A 94 -23.01 0.35 19.69
CA THR A 94 -22.30 -0.31 18.59
C THR A 94 -22.37 -1.81 18.82
N ARG A 95 -23.04 -2.51 17.90
CA ARG A 95 -23.07 -3.97 17.85
C ARG A 95 -21.94 -4.45 16.96
N TRP A 96 -20.99 -5.16 17.53
CA TRP A 96 -19.84 -5.72 16.85
C TRP A 96 -20.10 -7.20 16.56
N PHE A 97 -19.97 -7.62 15.32
CA PHE A 97 -20.12 -9.01 14.89
C PHE A 97 -18.85 -9.49 14.22
N TYR A 98 -18.30 -10.61 14.67
CA TYR A 98 -17.04 -11.19 14.21
C TYR A 98 -17.35 -12.46 13.46
N VAL A 99 -17.04 -12.45 12.17
CA VAL A 99 -17.39 -13.54 11.27
C VAL A 99 -16.10 -14.15 10.72
N PRO A 100 -15.90 -15.47 10.83
CA PRO A 100 -14.75 -16.13 10.23
C PRO A 100 -14.69 -15.85 8.73
N TYR A 101 -13.53 -15.37 8.25
CA TYR A 101 -13.35 -15.05 6.83
C TYR A 101 -13.54 -16.27 5.93
N GLN A 102 -13.16 -17.46 6.41
CA GLN A 102 -13.26 -18.70 5.62
C GLN A 102 -14.72 -19.02 5.27
N ASP A 103 -15.64 -18.89 6.23
CA ASP A 103 -17.07 -19.11 6.00
C ASP A 103 -17.63 -18.12 4.97
N LEU A 104 -17.21 -16.85 5.05
CA LEU A 104 -17.58 -15.82 4.07
C LEU A 104 -16.97 -16.08 2.69
N ALA A 105 -15.77 -16.64 2.62
CA ALA A 105 -15.05 -16.88 1.38
C ALA A 105 -15.63 -18.06 0.60
N VAL A 106 -16.05 -19.12 1.29
CA VAL A 106 -16.69 -20.29 0.67
C VAL A 106 -17.99 -19.90 -0.06
N HIS A 107 -18.74 -18.95 0.51
CA HIS A 107 -20.04 -18.53 -0.01
C HIS A 107 -20.05 -17.11 -0.62
N GLN A 108 -18.85 -16.54 -0.82
CA GLN A 108 -18.61 -15.22 -1.44
C GLN A 108 -19.45 -14.05 -0.88
N VAL A 109 -19.94 -14.14 0.36
CA VAL A 109 -20.94 -13.24 0.95
C VAL A 109 -20.59 -11.74 0.89
N SER A 110 -21.56 -10.91 0.53
CA SER A 110 -21.42 -9.44 0.52
C SER A 110 -21.60 -8.79 1.91
N TYR A 111 -21.07 -7.59 2.09
CA TYR A 111 -21.25 -6.81 3.32
C TYR A 111 -22.71 -6.41 3.55
N GLU A 112 -23.46 -6.09 2.50
CA GLU A 112 -24.90 -5.80 2.57
C GLU A 112 -25.69 -7.03 3.02
N ALA A 113 -25.45 -8.19 2.41
CA ALA A 113 -26.13 -9.43 2.78
C ALA A 113 -25.85 -9.78 4.25
N LEU A 114 -24.58 -9.64 4.67
CA LEU A 114 -24.16 -9.85 6.04
C LEU A 114 -24.80 -8.84 7.02
N TYR A 115 -24.86 -7.56 6.64
CA TYR A 115 -25.53 -6.53 7.43
C TYR A 115 -27.01 -6.84 7.64
N HIS A 116 -27.74 -7.19 6.57
CA HIS A 116 -29.16 -7.50 6.69
C HIS A 116 -29.44 -8.71 7.59
N ALA A 117 -28.60 -9.75 7.49
CA ALA A 117 -28.71 -10.93 8.34
C ALA A 117 -28.46 -10.62 9.82
N LEU A 118 -27.49 -9.74 10.13
CA LEU A 118 -27.08 -9.44 11.51
C LEU A 118 -27.87 -8.29 12.16
N ALA A 119 -28.28 -7.28 11.38
CA ALA A 119 -28.91 -6.07 11.92
C ALA A 119 -30.27 -6.37 12.59
N GLY A 120 -30.96 -7.41 12.14
CA GLY A 120 -32.23 -7.87 12.70
C GLY A 120 -32.13 -8.64 14.03
N LEU A 121 -30.91 -8.97 14.48
CA LEU A 121 -30.70 -9.68 15.74
C LEU A 121 -30.93 -8.76 16.96
N PRO A 122 -31.33 -9.32 18.12
CA PRO A 122 -31.39 -8.55 19.37
C PRO A 122 -30.01 -7.98 19.74
N ALA A 123 -29.98 -6.98 20.63
CA ALA A 123 -28.72 -6.35 21.07
C ALA A 123 -27.75 -7.33 21.75
N THR A 124 -28.28 -8.36 22.40
CA THR A 124 -27.52 -9.44 23.05
C THR A 124 -28.02 -10.80 22.55
N PRO A 125 -27.55 -11.27 21.37
CA PRO A 125 -27.93 -12.56 20.81
C PRO A 125 -27.55 -13.74 21.72
N SER A 126 -28.45 -14.72 21.82
CA SER A 126 -28.20 -15.98 22.53
C SER A 126 -27.83 -17.10 21.54
N PRO A 127 -27.06 -18.12 21.96
CA PRO A 127 -26.76 -19.28 21.11
C PRO A 127 -28.02 -20.00 20.57
N PRO A 128 -27.95 -20.62 19.38
CA PRO A 128 -26.77 -20.72 18.51
C PRO A 128 -26.47 -19.39 17.77
N LEU A 129 -25.19 -19.00 17.75
CA LEU A 129 -24.73 -17.77 17.10
C LEU A 129 -24.47 -18.04 15.61
N VAL A 130 -25.55 -18.25 14.87
CA VAL A 130 -25.55 -18.57 13.43
C VAL A 130 -26.60 -17.72 12.73
N VAL A 131 -26.26 -17.19 11.55
CA VAL A 131 -27.21 -16.50 10.67
C VAL A 131 -27.22 -17.13 9.28
N ARG A 132 -28.37 -17.02 8.61
CA ARG A 132 -28.50 -17.39 7.20
C ARG A 132 -28.21 -16.18 6.33
N VAL A 133 -27.29 -16.35 5.39
CA VAL A 133 -26.88 -15.28 4.49
C VAL A 133 -26.94 -15.80 3.05
N PRO A 134 -27.56 -15.05 2.12
CA PRO A 134 -27.55 -15.42 0.72
C PRO A 134 -26.13 -15.31 0.14
N GLU A 135 -25.84 -16.19 -0.82
CA GLU A 135 -24.65 -16.07 -1.66
C GLU A 135 -24.67 -14.73 -2.43
N PHE A 136 -23.49 -14.15 -2.58
CA PHE A 136 -23.32 -12.93 -3.36
C PHE A 136 -23.41 -13.23 -4.85
N ASP A 137 -24.28 -12.51 -5.55
CA ASP A 137 -24.33 -12.53 -7.00
C ASP A 137 -23.51 -11.35 -7.57
N PRO A 138 -22.25 -11.58 -8.01
CA PRO A 138 -21.44 -10.53 -8.60
C PRO A 138 -22.03 -9.97 -9.90
N THR A 139 -22.88 -10.74 -10.60
CA THR A 139 -23.44 -10.34 -11.91
C THR A 139 -24.57 -9.32 -11.77
N ALA A 140 -25.20 -9.25 -10.60
CA ALA A 140 -26.20 -8.23 -10.30
C ALA A 140 -25.59 -6.82 -10.11
N LEU A 141 -24.26 -6.72 -10.01
CA LEU A 141 -23.58 -5.43 -9.83
C LEU A 141 -23.38 -4.70 -11.16
N VAL A 142 -23.73 -3.41 -11.14
CA VAL A 142 -23.38 -2.46 -12.20
C VAL A 142 -22.47 -1.38 -11.60
N PRO A 143 -21.14 -1.54 -11.65
CA PRO A 143 -20.22 -0.59 -11.05
C PRO A 143 -20.26 0.75 -11.76
N GLY A 144 -20.71 1.79 -11.05
CA GLY A 144 -20.62 3.17 -11.49
C GLY A 144 -19.18 3.68 -11.54
N SER A 145 -18.97 4.86 -12.13
CA SER A 145 -17.64 5.49 -12.27
C SER A 145 -16.90 5.56 -10.93
N ASP A 146 -17.57 6.04 -9.89
CA ASP A 146 -16.96 6.30 -8.58
C ASP A 146 -16.41 5.02 -7.94
N ALA A 147 -17.12 3.90 -8.10
CA ALA A 147 -16.69 2.61 -7.56
C ALA A 147 -15.43 2.10 -8.30
N ARG A 148 -15.38 2.30 -9.63
CA ARG A 148 -14.18 1.96 -10.44
C ARG A 148 -12.98 2.81 -10.02
N TYR A 149 -13.16 4.12 -9.86
CA TYR A 149 -12.12 5.01 -9.36
C TYR A 149 -11.63 4.59 -7.97
N ALA A 150 -12.54 4.31 -7.04
CA ALA A 150 -12.18 3.88 -5.69
C ALA A 150 -11.41 2.55 -5.69
N ALA A 151 -11.85 1.54 -6.45
CA ALA A 151 -11.16 0.25 -6.56
C ALA A 151 -9.75 0.42 -7.16
N ALA A 152 -9.63 1.18 -8.24
CA ALA A 152 -8.36 1.47 -8.89
C ALA A 152 -7.38 2.19 -7.96
N LEU A 153 -7.87 3.21 -7.22
CA LEU A 153 -7.07 3.96 -6.27
C LEU A 153 -6.64 3.13 -5.06
N LEU A 154 -7.44 2.17 -4.59
CA LEU A 154 -7.05 1.25 -3.52
C LEU A 154 -5.82 0.39 -3.92
N LEU A 155 -5.62 0.08 -5.20
CA LEU A 155 -4.46 -0.67 -5.70
C LEU A 155 -3.14 0.13 -5.65
N THR A 156 -3.20 1.43 -5.36
CA THR A 156 -2.01 2.23 -5.02
C THR A 156 -1.48 1.92 -3.62
N GLY A 157 -2.28 1.28 -2.77
CA GLY A 157 -1.95 1.02 -1.36
C GLY A 157 -2.23 2.20 -0.42
N ARG A 158 -2.77 3.32 -0.90
CA ARG A 158 -3.22 4.44 -0.08
C ARG A 158 -4.71 4.34 0.25
N PRO A 159 -5.18 4.94 1.37
CA PRO A 159 -6.60 5.02 1.66
C PRO A 159 -7.35 5.86 0.62
N VAL A 160 -8.64 5.58 0.47
CA VAL A 160 -9.59 6.30 -0.38
C VAL A 160 -10.72 6.83 0.48
N CYS A 161 -11.05 8.11 0.32
CA CYS A 161 -12.17 8.75 0.98
C CYS A 161 -13.17 9.25 -0.04
N VAL A 162 -14.43 8.85 0.12
CA VAL A 162 -15.54 9.30 -0.72
C VAL A 162 -16.20 10.50 -0.05
N VAL A 163 -16.27 11.62 -0.76
CA VAL A 163 -16.83 12.88 -0.26
C VAL A 163 -18.05 13.34 -1.07
N GLY A 164 -18.84 14.25 -0.49
CA GLY A 164 -20.05 14.79 -1.12
C GLY A 164 -21.25 13.82 -1.13
N ALA A 165 -21.18 12.75 -0.35
CA ALA A 165 -22.22 11.72 -0.23
C ALA A 165 -23.07 11.85 1.06
N ASP A 166 -23.11 13.04 1.68
CA ASP A 166 -23.83 13.29 2.93
C ASP A 166 -25.30 12.88 2.87
N ARG A 167 -25.94 13.08 1.71
CA ARG A 167 -27.36 12.79 1.48
C ARG A 167 -27.64 11.36 1.01
N VAL A 168 -26.60 10.56 0.74
CA VAL A 168 -26.75 9.18 0.28
C VAL A 168 -27.12 8.31 1.48
N PRO A 169 -28.22 7.53 1.44
CA PRO A 169 -28.59 6.63 2.53
C PRO A 169 -27.47 5.66 2.93
N MET A 170 -27.41 5.31 4.21
CA MET A 170 -26.38 4.39 4.73
C MET A 170 -26.29 3.08 3.92
N ILE A 171 -27.44 2.50 3.57
CA ILE A 171 -27.49 1.23 2.83
C ILE A 171 -26.93 1.36 1.41
N GLU A 172 -27.14 2.50 0.74
CA GLU A 172 -26.54 2.77 -0.57
C GLU A 172 -25.02 2.98 -0.46
N ARG A 173 -24.55 3.61 0.62
CA ARG A 173 -23.11 3.69 0.92
C ARG A 173 -22.53 2.30 1.17
N LEU A 174 -23.25 1.40 1.85
CA LEU A 174 -22.81 0.01 2.06
C LEU A 174 -22.72 -0.78 0.74
N ARG A 175 -23.74 -0.64 -0.13
CA ARG A 175 -23.72 -1.19 -1.50
C ARG A 175 -22.54 -0.71 -2.33
N PHE A 176 -22.18 0.57 -2.18
CA PHE A 176 -20.98 1.10 -2.81
C PHE A 176 -19.72 0.40 -2.29
N LEU A 177 -19.59 0.16 -0.98
CA LEU A 177 -18.45 -0.58 -0.43
C LEU A 177 -18.37 -2.00 -1.00
N ASP A 178 -19.51 -2.68 -1.14
CA ASP A 178 -19.59 -4.00 -1.78
C ASP A 178 -19.16 -3.97 -3.25
N THR A 179 -19.63 -2.96 -3.99
CA THR A 179 -19.27 -2.78 -5.40
C THR A 179 -17.77 -2.57 -5.56
N VAL A 180 -17.16 -1.75 -4.71
CA VAL A 180 -15.70 -1.55 -4.71
C VAL A 180 -14.97 -2.84 -4.32
N ALA A 181 -15.45 -3.57 -3.33
CA ALA A 181 -14.85 -4.82 -2.89
C ALA A 181 -14.96 -5.94 -3.95
N ALA A 182 -16.01 -5.94 -4.76
CA ALA A 182 -16.20 -6.90 -5.86
C ALA A 182 -15.29 -6.63 -7.06
N LEU A 183 -14.83 -5.39 -7.23
CA LEU A 183 -13.84 -5.00 -8.24
C LEU A 183 -12.39 -5.34 -7.82
N LEU A 184 -12.21 -6.01 -6.68
CA LEU A 184 -10.93 -6.48 -6.15
C LEU A 184 -10.99 -7.99 -5.92
N PRO A 185 -9.84 -8.71 -5.95
CA PRO A 185 -9.82 -10.11 -5.53
C PRO A 185 -10.45 -10.31 -4.15
N TYR A 186 -11.33 -11.30 -3.99
CA TYR A 186 -12.08 -11.53 -2.75
C TYR A 186 -11.18 -11.63 -1.50
N GLY A 187 -10.01 -12.24 -1.67
CA GLY A 187 -8.88 -12.31 -0.74
C GLY A 187 -8.51 -11.01 -0.05
N MET A 188 -8.65 -9.88 -0.75
CA MET A 188 -8.32 -8.55 -0.23
C MET A 188 -9.27 -8.10 0.89
N ARG A 189 -10.47 -8.70 1.00
CA ARG A 189 -11.42 -8.41 2.09
C ARG A 189 -10.82 -8.70 3.47
N THR A 190 -9.86 -9.60 3.59
CA THR A 190 -9.11 -9.88 4.84
C THR A 190 -8.30 -8.69 5.38
N ARG A 191 -8.11 -7.66 4.54
CA ARG A 191 -7.36 -6.43 4.82
C ARG A 191 -8.10 -5.16 4.40
N LEU A 192 -9.29 -5.26 3.83
CA LEU A 192 -10.12 -4.13 3.45
C LEU A 192 -10.91 -3.66 4.67
N THR A 193 -10.57 -2.49 5.17
CA THR A 193 -11.29 -1.82 6.26
C THR A 193 -12.09 -0.68 5.67
N ALA A 194 -13.38 -0.62 5.96
CA ALA A 194 -14.26 0.35 5.36
C ALA A 194 -15.31 0.92 6.32
N ALA A 195 -15.86 2.09 6.03
CA ALA A 195 -16.99 2.63 6.80
C ALA A 195 -17.95 3.44 5.93
N THR A 196 -19.25 3.29 6.20
CA THR A 196 -20.31 4.04 5.52
C THR A 196 -20.36 5.50 5.96
N TRP A 197 -19.64 5.87 7.02
CA TRP A 197 -19.37 7.26 7.39
C TRP A 197 -18.18 7.33 8.35
N THR A 198 -17.48 8.45 8.39
CA THR A 198 -16.48 8.78 9.42
C THR A 198 -16.53 10.28 9.73
N SER A 199 -16.23 10.64 10.97
CA SER A 199 -15.94 12.02 11.31
C SER A 199 -14.61 12.43 10.69
N SER A 200 -14.55 13.57 9.99
CA SER A 200 -13.29 14.11 9.46
C SER A 200 -12.24 14.42 10.54
N THR A 201 -12.64 14.50 11.81
CA THR A 201 -11.73 14.68 12.96
C THR A 201 -11.26 13.36 13.58
N ALA A 202 -11.87 12.23 13.23
CA ALA A 202 -11.49 10.93 13.76
C ALA A 202 -10.24 10.41 13.06
N ARG A 203 -9.21 10.07 13.84
CA ARG A 203 -8.03 9.38 13.32
C ARG A 203 -8.32 7.88 13.22
N HIS A 204 -8.56 7.39 12.01
CA HIS A 204 -8.89 6.00 11.76
C HIS A 204 -7.95 5.33 10.76
N LYS A 205 -7.82 4.00 10.83
CA LYS A 205 -7.04 3.18 9.88
C LYS A 205 -7.89 2.53 8.79
N LEU A 206 -8.98 3.20 8.41
CA LEU A 206 -9.86 2.74 7.34
C LEU A 206 -9.19 2.94 5.98
N ARG A 207 -9.33 1.95 5.09
CA ARG A 207 -8.85 1.99 3.71
C ARG A 207 -9.86 2.66 2.79
N LEU A 208 -11.15 2.50 3.05
CA LEU A 208 -12.23 3.09 2.28
C LEU A 208 -13.27 3.73 3.20
N SER A 209 -13.49 5.03 3.13
CA SER A 209 -14.45 5.69 4.03
C SER A 209 -15.24 6.79 3.36
N PHE A 210 -16.50 6.93 3.75
CA PHE A 210 -17.27 8.13 3.44
C PHE A 210 -17.04 9.19 4.51
N ALA A 211 -16.81 10.45 4.12
CA ALA A 211 -16.69 11.56 5.06
C ALA A 211 -17.09 12.89 4.41
N ARG A 212 -17.20 13.97 5.21
CA ARG A 212 -17.40 15.33 4.69
C ARG A 212 -16.17 15.85 3.94
N HIS A 213 -14.99 15.52 4.45
CA HIS A 213 -13.69 15.91 3.90
C HIS A 213 -12.76 14.71 3.95
N ALA A 214 -11.96 14.55 2.89
CA ALA A 214 -10.91 13.55 2.85
C ALA A 214 -9.76 13.93 3.79
N PRO A 215 -9.16 12.98 4.53
CA PRO A 215 -7.93 13.23 5.27
C PRO A 215 -6.76 13.44 4.30
N GLU A 216 -5.76 14.23 4.69
CA GLU A 216 -4.62 14.65 3.85
C GLU A 216 -3.87 13.51 3.14
N ASN A 217 -3.87 12.31 3.74
CA ASN A 217 -3.14 11.16 3.21
C ASN A 217 -3.99 10.20 2.36
N ALA A 218 -5.29 10.46 2.19
CA ALA A 218 -6.19 9.66 1.35
C ALA A 218 -6.39 10.27 -0.04
N TYR A 219 -6.72 9.44 -1.02
CA TYR A 219 -7.30 9.94 -2.27
C TYR A 219 -8.74 10.35 -2.04
N GLU A 220 -9.16 11.43 -2.70
CA GLU A 220 -10.54 11.89 -2.69
C GLU A 220 -11.28 11.36 -3.93
N VAL A 221 -12.41 10.69 -3.70
CA VAL A 221 -13.39 10.36 -4.75
C VAL A 221 -14.64 11.19 -4.47
N ARG A 222 -14.99 12.09 -5.39
CA ARG A 222 -16.17 12.93 -5.23
C ARG A 222 -17.39 12.22 -5.80
N TRP A 223 -18.39 12.01 -4.95
CA TRP A 223 -19.62 11.32 -5.33
C TRP A 223 -20.29 11.94 -6.57
N GLY A 224 -20.63 11.11 -7.54
CA GLY A 224 -21.16 11.46 -8.86
C GLY A 224 -20.14 12.00 -9.86
N HIS A 225 -18.86 12.12 -9.50
CA HIS A 225 -17.85 12.82 -10.31
C HIS A 225 -16.53 12.03 -10.47
N GLY A 226 -16.35 10.91 -9.78
CA GLY A 226 -15.11 10.15 -9.80
C GLY A 226 -13.96 10.82 -9.01
N ALA A 227 -12.73 10.55 -9.43
CA ALA A 227 -11.52 11.12 -8.84
C ALA A 227 -10.57 11.62 -9.92
N GLU A 228 -9.75 12.60 -9.59
CA GLU A 228 -8.60 12.94 -10.39
C GLU A 228 -7.51 11.89 -10.19
N ILE A 229 -7.15 11.19 -11.26
CA ILE A 229 -6.06 10.21 -11.24
C ILE A 229 -4.90 10.79 -12.03
N THR A 230 -3.73 10.79 -11.40
CA THR A 230 -2.50 11.25 -12.04
C THR A 230 -1.80 10.07 -12.70
N TRP A 231 -0.90 10.35 -13.64
CA TRP A 231 -0.10 9.30 -14.27
C TRP A 231 0.77 8.52 -13.28
N ARG A 232 1.13 9.11 -12.13
CA ARG A 232 1.90 8.45 -11.04
C ARG A 232 1.13 7.30 -10.40
N ASP A 233 -0.19 7.31 -10.53
CA ASP A 233 -1.07 6.26 -10.05
C ASP A 233 -1.12 5.11 -11.05
N GLY A 234 0.04 4.66 -11.54
CA GLY A 234 0.16 3.73 -12.68
C GLY A 234 -0.70 2.48 -12.55
N ARG A 235 -0.81 1.89 -11.34
CA ARG A 235 -1.71 0.75 -11.09
C ARG A 235 -3.19 1.12 -11.19
N ALA A 236 -3.56 2.32 -10.73
CA ALA A 236 -4.92 2.81 -10.86
C ALA A 236 -5.27 3.05 -12.34
N ASN A 237 -4.34 3.61 -13.12
CA ASN A 237 -4.51 3.78 -14.57
C ASN A 237 -4.66 2.45 -15.30
N VAL A 238 -3.86 1.43 -14.95
CA VAL A 238 -3.99 0.08 -15.52
C VAL A 238 -5.35 -0.53 -15.17
N CYS A 239 -5.75 -0.44 -13.90
CA CYS A 239 -7.04 -0.96 -13.44
C CYS A 239 -8.21 -0.28 -14.17
N LEU A 240 -8.20 1.05 -14.27
CA LEU A 240 -9.24 1.78 -15.00
C LEU A 240 -9.22 1.50 -16.50
N GLY A 241 -8.04 1.42 -17.11
CA GLY A 241 -7.90 1.05 -18.52
C GLY A 241 -8.52 -0.31 -18.79
N LEU A 242 -8.31 -1.28 -17.89
CA LEU A 242 -8.95 -2.60 -17.97
C LEU A 242 -10.47 -2.50 -17.78
N LEU A 243 -10.95 -1.76 -16.79
CA LEU A 243 -12.40 -1.63 -16.51
C LEU A 243 -13.15 -0.79 -17.57
N ALA A 244 -12.43 -0.02 -18.40
CA ALA A 244 -12.99 0.77 -19.49
C ALA A 244 -12.97 0.05 -20.84
N ARG A 245 -12.28 -1.09 -20.94
CA ARG A 245 -12.17 -1.88 -22.16
C ARG A 245 -13.50 -2.58 -22.48
N HIS A 246 -13.95 -2.45 -23.72
CA HIS A 246 -15.21 -3.03 -24.20
C HIS A 246 -15.12 -4.54 -24.44
N ASP A 247 -13.91 -5.08 -24.62
CA ASP A 247 -13.64 -6.50 -24.79
C ASP A 247 -13.58 -7.26 -23.44
N VAL A 248 -13.58 -6.54 -22.32
CA VAL A 248 -13.64 -7.12 -20.98
C VAL A 248 -15.10 -7.41 -20.62
N GLN A 249 -15.43 -8.69 -20.55
CA GLN A 249 -16.72 -9.15 -20.06
C GLN A 249 -16.76 -8.99 -18.53
N LEU A 250 -17.33 -7.87 -18.07
CA LEU A 250 -17.32 -7.47 -16.67
C LEU A 250 -17.89 -8.56 -15.73
N GLU A 251 -18.94 -9.26 -16.16
CA GLU A 251 -19.54 -10.35 -15.38
C GLU A 251 -18.55 -11.49 -15.10
N ASP A 252 -17.82 -11.94 -16.12
CA ASP A 252 -16.83 -13.01 -15.98
C ASP A 252 -15.63 -12.55 -15.15
N MET A 253 -15.22 -11.29 -15.32
CA MET A 253 -14.19 -10.68 -14.51
C MET A 253 -14.58 -10.65 -13.03
N LEU A 254 -15.79 -10.18 -12.69
CA LEU A 254 -16.27 -10.12 -11.30
C LEU A 254 -16.40 -11.53 -10.70
N ARG A 255 -16.91 -12.51 -11.47
CA ARG A 255 -16.97 -13.92 -11.03
C ARG A 255 -15.57 -14.49 -10.77
N GLY A 256 -14.62 -14.24 -11.66
CA GLY A 256 -13.22 -14.64 -11.48
C GLY A 256 -12.60 -14.01 -10.23
N LEU A 257 -12.80 -12.71 -10.00
CA LEU A 257 -12.31 -12.01 -8.81
C LEU A 257 -12.93 -12.54 -7.50
N ALA A 258 -14.22 -12.90 -7.53
CA ALA A 258 -14.93 -13.46 -6.39
C ALA A 258 -14.39 -14.85 -6.00
N GLY A 259 -13.92 -15.66 -6.98
CA GLY A 259 -13.27 -16.95 -6.74
C GLY A 259 -11.84 -16.86 -6.18
N LEU A 260 -11.20 -15.68 -6.20
CA LEU A 260 -9.84 -15.47 -5.68
C LEU A 260 -9.86 -15.23 -4.15
N THR A 261 -10.09 -16.29 -3.39
CA THR A 261 -10.32 -16.23 -1.93
C THR A 261 -9.06 -16.25 -1.06
N ASP A 262 -7.89 -16.51 -1.63
CA ASP A 262 -6.64 -16.54 -0.87
C ASP A 262 -6.34 -15.16 -0.25
N PRO A 263 -6.04 -15.07 1.07
CA PRO A 263 -5.81 -13.77 1.73
C PRO A 263 -4.74 -12.93 1.03
N LEU A 264 -5.11 -11.68 0.69
CA LEU A 264 -4.24 -10.70 0.03
C LEU A 264 -4.25 -9.38 0.81
N SER A 265 -3.12 -8.69 0.84
CA SER A 265 -3.01 -7.37 1.49
C SER A 265 -2.92 -6.20 0.52
N PHE A 266 -3.12 -5.00 1.05
CA PHE A 266 -2.81 -3.73 0.37
C PHE A 266 -1.35 -3.29 0.60
N GLY A 267 -0.47 -4.23 0.94
CA GLY A 267 0.95 -3.99 1.12
C GLY A 267 1.73 -4.05 -0.19
N PRO A 268 2.94 -3.47 -0.26
CA PRO A 268 3.74 -3.43 -1.48
C PRO A 268 4.08 -4.81 -2.05
N GLU A 269 4.10 -5.84 -1.20
CA GLU A 269 4.34 -7.25 -1.57
C GLU A 269 3.21 -7.88 -2.39
N ASP A 270 1.95 -7.55 -2.05
CA ASP A 270 0.76 -8.23 -2.61
C ASP A 270 0.08 -7.40 -3.70
N LEU A 271 0.24 -6.07 -3.69
CA LEU A 271 -0.37 -5.19 -4.69
C LEU A 271 0.01 -5.51 -6.15
N PRO A 272 1.27 -5.86 -6.49
CA PRO A 272 1.61 -6.32 -7.84
C PRO A 272 0.87 -7.60 -8.22
N ASN A 273 0.68 -8.51 -7.26
CA ASN A 273 -0.06 -9.75 -7.49
C ASN A 273 -1.55 -9.48 -7.69
N ALA A 274 -2.15 -8.62 -6.86
CA ALA A 274 -3.55 -8.20 -7.02
C ALA A 274 -3.82 -7.55 -8.38
N ALA A 275 -2.90 -6.69 -8.86
CA ALA A 275 -3.01 -6.08 -10.19
C ALA A 275 -2.93 -7.13 -11.33
N ARG A 276 -2.01 -8.10 -11.24
CA ARG A 276 -1.93 -9.20 -12.22
C ARG A 276 -3.17 -10.08 -12.22
N LEU A 277 -3.73 -10.39 -11.05
CA LEU A 277 -4.96 -11.15 -10.93
C LEU A 277 -6.14 -10.42 -11.57
N LEU A 278 -6.19 -9.09 -11.42
CA LEU A 278 -7.17 -8.24 -12.10
C LEU A 278 -7.01 -8.31 -13.62
N GLU A 279 -5.79 -8.20 -14.14
CA GLU A 279 -5.48 -8.34 -15.58
C GLU A 279 -5.87 -9.72 -16.12
N TYR A 280 -5.57 -10.81 -15.39
CA TYR A 280 -5.95 -12.17 -15.78
C TYR A 280 -7.46 -12.37 -15.77
N ALA A 281 -8.16 -11.81 -14.79
CA ALA A 281 -9.62 -11.83 -14.73
C ALA A 281 -10.23 -11.09 -15.93
N GLY A 282 -9.74 -9.89 -16.24
CA GLY A 282 -10.24 -9.10 -17.37
C GLY A 282 -9.89 -9.69 -18.73
N SER A 283 -8.80 -10.46 -18.83
CA SER A 283 -8.40 -11.14 -20.08
C SER A 283 -9.13 -12.47 -20.31
N GLY A 284 -10.01 -12.89 -19.39
CA GLY A 284 -10.68 -14.19 -19.45
C GLY A 284 -9.73 -15.39 -19.26
N LEU A 285 -8.52 -15.16 -18.74
CA LEU A 285 -7.52 -16.20 -18.52
C LEU A 285 -7.74 -16.94 -17.19
N LEU A 286 -8.56 -16.39 -16.29
CA LEU A 286 -9.03 -17.10 -15.11
C LEU A 286 -10.25 -17.93 -15.48
N SER A 287 -10.13 -19.25 -15.34
CA SER A 287 -11.30 -20.13 -15.43
C SER A 287 -12.28 -19.78 -14.30
N PRO A 288 -13.59 -19.66 -14.56
CA PRO A 288 -14.60 -19.42 -13.52
C PRO A 288 -14.56 -20.43 -12.39
N ASP A 289 -14.09 -21.65 -12.68
CA ASP A 289 -14.02 -22.78 -11.75
C ASP A 289 -12.65 -22.91 -11.06
N ALA A 290 -11.72 -21.97 -11.27
CA ALA A 290 -10.40 -22.01 -10.65
C ALA A 290 -10.45 -21.64 -9.16
N THR A 291 -10.96 -22.54 -8.32
CA THR A 291 -10.90 -22.39 -6.87
C THR A 291 -9.49 -22.69 -6.34
N GLY A 292 -8.81 -21.66 -5.83
CA GLY A 292 -7.99 -21.78 -4.62
C GLY A 292 -6.61 -22.47 -4.64
N VAL A 293 -5.90 -22.60 -5.76
CA VAL A 293 -4.48 -23.02 -5.69
C VAL A 293 -3.59 -22.24 -6.67
N TRP A 294 -3.36 -20.96 -6.39
CA TRP A 294 -2.18 -20.26 -6.88
C TRP A 294 -1.17 -20.15 -5.74
N ARG A 295 -0.58 -21.28 -5.35
CA ARG A 295 0.57 -21.25 -4.42
C ARG A 295 1.66 -20.38 -5.06
N LYS A 296 2.17 -19.39 -4.31
CA LYS A 296 3.55 -18.92 -4.50
C LYS A 296 4.41 -20.17 -4.64
N ALA A 297 5.02 -20.38 -5.80
CA ALA A 297 6.03 -21.41 -5.97
C ALA A 297 7.15 -21.08 -4.97
N LYS A 298 7.12 -21.75 -3.82
CA LYS A 298 8.23 -21.77 -2.87
C LYS A 298 9.31 -22.62 -3.55
N PRO A 299 10.56 -22.16 -3.72
CA PRO A 299 11.60 -23.03 -4.23
C PRO A 299 11.77 -24.20 -3.26
N GLY A 300 11.66 -25.41 -3.80
CA GLY A 300 11.93 -26.74 -3.22
C GLY A 300 11.93 -26.89 -1.70
N SER A 301 10.89 -27.54 -1.16
CA SER A 301 11.08 -28.45 -0.02
C SER A 301 10.41 -29.77 -0.36
N GLU A 302 11.20 -30.70 -0.90
CA GLU A 302 10.85 -32.12 -0.92
C GLU A 302 10.94 -32.66 0.51
N ASP A 303 9.88 -33.32 0.97
CA ASP A 303 9.89 -34.14 2.18
C ASP A 303 10.14 -35.60 1.74
N PRO A 304 11.03 -36.36 2.42
CA PRO A 304 11.44 -37.67 1.94
C PRO A 304 10.55 -38.78 2.49
N ARG A 305 10.57 -39.91 1.76
CA ARG A 305 10.11 -41.28 2.13
C ARG A 305 8.75 -41.70 1.56
N ALA A 306 8.84 -42.44 0.46
CA ALA A 306 8.20 -43.75 0.37
C ALA A 306 9.04 -44.65 -0.54
N GLY A 307 9.70 -45.65 0.04
CA GLY A 307 10.32 -46.76 -0.69
C GLY A 307 9.26 -47.71 -1.25
N GLY A 308 9.57 -48.33 -2.40
CA GLY A 308 8.75 -49.34 -3.12
C GLY A 308 8.63 -50.69 -2.39
N PRO A 309 8.54 -51.87 -3.08
CA PRO A 309 8.72 -52.13 -4.52
C PRO A 309 7.72 -53.15 -5.16
N GLY A 310 7.88 -53.43 -6.47
CA GLY A 310 7.36 -54.62 -7.17
C GLY A 310 6.77 -54.28 -8.56
N ALA A 311 7.53 -54.36 -9.65
CA ALA A 311 7.92 -55.54 -10.44
C ALA A 311 6.93 -55.90 -11.57
N ASP A 312 7.51 -56.07 -12.77
CA ASP A 312 7.15 -57.03 -13.82
C ASP A 312 6.37 -56.63 -15.10
N THR A 313 7.19 -56.29 -16.12
CA THR A 313 7.38 -57.00 -17.41
C THR A 313 6.55 -56.70 -18.70
N VAL A 314 7.32 -56.69 -19.81
CA VAL A 314 7.07 -57.09 -21.22
C VAL A 314 6.74 -56.00 -22.29
N VAL A 315 7.80 -55.54 -22.96
CA VAL A 315 8.13 -55.66 -24.41
C VAL A 315 6.97 -55.76 -25.44
N ALA A 316 6.96 -54.87 -26.45
CA ALA A 316 7.11 -55.23 -27.88
C ALA A 316 7.00 -54.02 -28.84
N ALA A 317 7.96 -53.97 -29.76
CA ALA A 317 8.02 -53.08 -30.92
C ALA A 317 7.25 -53.64 -32.12
N GLY A 318 6.83 -52.79 -33.06
CA GLY A 318 6.25 -53.22 -34.34
C GLY A 318 6.17 -52.12 -35.40
N HIS A 319 7.10 -52.15 -36.36
CA HIS A 319 7.08 -51.43 -37.64
C HIS A 319 6.04 -52.00 -38.63
N ARG A 320 5.37 -51.14 -39.45
CA ARG A 320 5.41 -51.13 -40.94
C ARG A 320 4.33 -50.24 -41.62
N LYS A 321 4.80 -49.27 -42.41
CA LYS A 321 4.54 -48.94 -43.84
C LYS A 321 3.14 -49.18 -44.50
N ALA A 322 2.62 -48.10 -45.11
CA ALA A 322 2.32 -47.89 -46.56
C ALA A 322 0.90 -47.41 -46.97
N LEU A 323 0.92 -46.39 -47.86
CA LEU A 323 -0.08 -45.67 -48.71
C LEU A 323 -1.14 -46.53 -49.47
N PRO A 324 -2.13 -45.98 -50.24
CA PRO A 324 -2.18 -44.68 -50.94
C PRO A 324 -3.51 -43.88 -50.99
N GLY A 325 -3.44 -42.63 -51.47
CA GLY A 325 -4.57 -41.77 -51.85
C GLY A 325 -5.10 -41.99 -53.28
N PRO A 326 -6.04 -41.13 -53.75
CA PRO A 326 -5.78 -40.37 -54.98
C PRO A 326 -6.38 -38.93 -55.05
N SER A 327 -5.55 -38.04 -55.61
CA SER A 327 -5.72 -36.95 -56.60
C SER A 327 -7.08 -36.29 -56.97
N ALA A 328 -7.08 -34.94 -56.86
CA ALA A 328 -7.33 -33.88 -57.87
C ALA A 328 -8.74 -33.66 -58.48
N PRO A 329 -9.01 -32.57 -59.26
CA PRO A 329 -8.47 -31.18 -59.37
C PRO A 329 -9.63 -30.13 -59.19
N GLY A 330 -9.51 -28.80 -59.24
CA GLY A 330 -8.89 -27.92 -60.24
C GLY A 330 -9.53 -26.50 -60.15
N SER A 331 -8.79 -25.50 -60.63
CA SER A 331 -8.93 -24.06 -60.42
C SER A 331 -9.64 -23.31 -61.56
N GLU A 332 -10.11 -22.10 -61.21
CA GLU A 332 -10.28 -20.89 -62.05
C GLU A 332 -11.31 -20.87 -63.20
N ASP A 333 -12.25 -19.90 -63.18
CA ASP A 333 -12.23 -18.76 -64.14
C ASP A 333 -13.30 -17.68 -63.83
N ARG A 334 -12.89 -16.41 -64.02
CA ARG A 334 -13.61 -15.23 -64.57
C ARG A 334 -14.88 -14.60 -63.91
N ASP A 335 -14.62 -13.45 -63.31
CA ASP A 335 -15.22 -12.10 -63.45
C ASP A 335 -15.68 -11.68 -64.89
N PRO A 336 -16.37 -10.52 -65.17
CA PRO A 336 -16.88 -9.43 -64.28
C PRO A 336 -18.17 -8.61 -64.72
N VAL A 337 -18.52 -7.55 -63.93
CA VAL A 337 -19.25 -6.25 -64.23
C VAL A 337 -20.78 -6.29 -64.53
N PRO A 338 -21.61 -5.19 -64.40
CA PRO A 338 -21.50 -3.87 -63.72
C PRO A 338 -22.68 -3.45 -62.79
N GLY A 339 -22.47 -2.37 -62.00
CA GLY A 339 -23.38 -1.21 -62.06
C GLY A 339 -23.88 -0.58 -60.75
N GLY A 340 -23.80 0.77 -60.69
CA GLY A 340 -24.59 1.67 -59.83
C GLY A 340 -23.89 2.06 -58.51
N GLY A 341 -23.42 3.30 -58.30
CA GLY A 341 -24.25 4.52 -58.14
C GLY A 341 -24.54 4.69 -56.64
N GLY A 342 -23.79 5.49 -55.88
CA GLY A 342 -24.03 6.94 -55.74
C GLY A 342 -24.99 7.22 -54.57
N GLY A 343 -24.52 7.80 -53.46
CA GLY A 343 -25.39 8.24 -52.37
C GLY A 343 -24.67 8.58 -51.07
N VAL A 344 -24.43 9.88 -50.86
CA VAL A 344 -24.11 10.52 -49.57
C VAL A 344 -25.34 10.43 -48.65
N PRO A 345 -25.20 10.25 -47.32
CA PRO A 345 -26.21 10.69 -46.39
C PRO A 345 -25.77 11.95 -45.64
N GLU A 346 -26.66 12.93 -45.80
CA GLU A 346 -26.74 14.24 -45.21
C GLU A 346 -27.07 14.19 -43.71
N ALA A 347 -26.68 15.26 -43.02
CA ALA A 347 -26.87 15.47 -41.60
C ALA A 347 -28.34 15.78 -41.21
N GLY A 348 -28.74 15.32 -40.03
CA GLY A 348 -29.99 15.66 -39.32
C GLY A 348 -30.31 14.53 -38.33
N ALA A 349 -30.69 14.73 -37.08
CA ALA A 349 -31.29 15.86 -36.41
C ALA A 349 -31.01 15.80 -34.90
N VAL A 350 -30.98 16.97 -34.28
CA VAL A 350 -30.92 17.23 -32.83
C VAL A 350 -32.32 17.02 -32.23
N PRO A 351 -32.50 16.26 -31.13
CA PRO A 351 -33.74 16.27 -30.36
C PRO A 351 -33.75 17.39 -29.30
N PRO A 352 -34.91 18.01 -29.01
CA PRO A 352 -35.02 19.18 -28.15
C PRO A 352 -35.03 18.85 -26.65
N ALA A 353 -34.64 19.88 -25.90
CA ALA A 353 -34.53 19.94 -24.44
C ALA A 353 -35.80 19.54 -23.68
N ALA A 354 -35.60 18.76 -22.63
CA ALA A 354 -36.63 18.42 -21.65
C ALA A 354 -36.97 19.62 -20.76
N VAL A 355 -38.26 19.88 -20.67
CA VAL A 355 -38.95 20.91 -19.89
C VAL A 355 -38.68 20.72 -18.39
N THR A 356 -38.16 21.76 -17.75
CA THR A 356 -37.98 21.85 -16.30
C THR A 356 -39.30 22.28 -15.65
N VAL A 357 -39.90 21.40 -14.85
CA VAL A 357 -41.07 21.71 -14.00
C VAL A 357 -40.57 22.31 -12.67
N PRO A 358 -41.04 23.49 -12.24
CA PRO A 358 -40.66 24.04 -10.93
C PRO A 358 -41.50 23.40 -9.82
N TYR A 359 -40.82 22.69 -8.90
CA TYR A 359 -41.41 22.24 -7.64
C TYR A 359 -41.40 23.39 -6.63
N ARG A 360 -42.58 23.78 -6.15
CA ARG A 360 -42.83 24.84 -5.17
C ARG A 360 -43.22 24.18 -3.84
N PRO A 361 -42.51 24.39 -2.71
CA PRO A 361 -42.93 23.84 -1.43
C PRO A 361 -43.94 24.77 -0.78
N THR A 362 -45.15 24.25 -0.53
CA THR A 362 -46.19 24.94 0.23
C THR A 362 -45.92 24.76 1.73
N ALA A 363 -45.59 25.85 2.40
CA ALA A 363 -45.60 25.95 3.85
C ALA A 363 -47.05 25.97 4.35
N ALA A 364 -47.41 25.08 5.28
CA ALA A 364 -48.66 25.15 6.01
C ALA A 364 -48.38 25.61 7.45
N VAL A 365 -48.82 26.84 7.70
CA VAL A 365 -48.96 27.49 9.00
C VAL A 365 -50.10 26.82 9.78
N GLY A 366 -49.93 26.67 11.09
CA GLY A 366 -50.91 26.07 12.01
C GLY A 366 -52.23 26.85 12.13
N PRO A 367 -53.19 26.33 12.93
CA PRO A 367 -53.33 26.92 14.27
C PRO A 367 -53.77 25.93 15.39
N ALA A 368 -53.29 26.21 16.60
CA ALA A 368 -53.96 25.88 17.88
C ALA A 368 -55.05 26.95 18.17
N PRO A 369 -56.00 26.85 19.15
CA PRO A 369 -55.87 26.19 20.45
C PRO A 369 -57.16 25.57 21.09
N GLY A 370 -57.01 25.02 22.30
CA GLY A 370 -58.08 24.61 23.24
C GLY A 370 -58.36 23.10 23.18
N THR A 371 -58.40 22.31 24.24
CA THR A 371 -59.05 22.55 25.54
C THR A 371 -58.59 21.45 26.53
N VAL A 372 -58.38 21.82 27.80
CA VAL A 372 -58.20 20.95 28.99
C VAL A 372 -59.55 20.24 29.27
N PRO A 373 -59.64 18.94 29.68
CA PRO A 373 -59.61 18.64 31.11
C PRO A 373 -59.17 17.22 31.57
N HIS A 374 -58.98 17.17 32.90
CA HIS A 374 -59.11 16.03 33.82
C HIS A 374 -57.97 15.02 34.04
N ARG A 375 -57.25 15.33 35.12
CA ARG A 375 -56.67 14.42 36.13
C ARG A 375 -57.69 13.40 36.65
N PRO A 376 -57.31 12.12 36.76
CA PRO A 376 -57.86 11.24 37.79
C PRO A 376 -56.80 10.82 38.81
N THR A 377 -57.33 10.67 40.02
CA THR A 377 -56.73 10.29 41.29
C THR A 377 -56.18 8.87 41.35
N ALA A 378 -55.22 8.72 42.25
CA ALA A 378 -54.60 7.49 42.74
C ALA A 378 -55.61 6.38 43.10
N ALA A 379 -55.24 5.15 42.73
CA ALA A 379 -55.75 3.91 43.31
C ALA A 379 -54.57 3.00 43.66
N ALA A 380 -54.70 2.32 44.79
CA ALA A 380 -53.66 1.61 45.51
C ALA A 380 -53.58 0.11 45.18
N GLY A 381 -52.36 -0.45 45.31
CA GLY A 381 -52.05 -1.87 45.54
C GLY A 381 -51.55 -2.67 44.32
N PRO A 382 -50.81 -3.81 44.50
CA PRO A 382 -50.34 -4.46 45.73
C PRO A 382 -48.81 -4.77 45.77
N ALA A 383 -48.40 -5.42 46.88
CA ALA A 383 -47.08 -5.77 47.40
C ALA A 383 -46.20 -6.73 46.53
N PRO A 384 -44.89 -6.87 46.82
CA PRO A 384 -43.91 -7.45 45.90
C PRO A 384 -43.89 -8.98 45.89
N ASN A 385 -43.78 -9.53 44.68
CA ASN A 385 -43.68 -10.96 44.41
C ASN A 385 -42.43 -11.59 45.02
N THR A 386 -42.66 -12.69 45.72
CA THR A 386 -41.71 -13.70 46.17
C THR A 386 -40.92 -14.30 45.02
N VAL A 387 -39.60 -14.31 45.16
CA VAL A 387 -38.65 -14.99 44.25
C VAL A 387 -38.94 -16.50 44.23
N PRO A 388 -39.02 -17.15 43.06
CA PRO A 388 -39.23 -18.59 42.95
C PRO A 388 -38.09 -19.38 43.62
N PRO A 389 -38.39 -20.51 44.31
CA PRO A 389 -37.37 -21.31 45.00
C PRO A 389 -36.27 -21.88 44.08
N SER A 390 -36.52 -22.02 42.78
CA SER A 390 -35.50 -22.39 41.78
C SER A 390 -34.41 -21.33 41.58
N MET A 391 -34.73 -20.05 41.82
CA MET A 391 -33.77 -18.94 41.67
C MET A 391 -32.85 -18.79 42.90
N ARG A 392 -33.28 -19.26 44.08
CA ARG A 392 -32.43 -19.33 45.28
C ARG A 392 -31.38 -20.43 45.20
N ALA A 393 -31.68 -21.54 44.54
CA ALA A 393 -30.71 -22.60 44.32
C ALA A 393 -29.58 -22.16 43.36
N ALA A 394 -29.92 -21.44 42.28
CA ALA A 394 -28.95 -20.93 41.33
C ALA A 394 -28.04 -19.83 41.90
N LEU A 395 -28.56 -18.96 42.79
CA LEU A 395 -27.76 -17.96 43.50
C LEU A 395 -26.81 -18.58 44.55
N GLY A 396 -27.19 -19.72 45.15
CA GLY A 396 -26.33 -20.46 46.07
C GLY A 396 -25.14 -21.13 45.39
N GLU A 397 -25.32 -21.68 44.18
CA GLU A 397 -24.23 -22.31 43.42
C GLU A 397 -23.21 -21.29 42.88
N LEU A 398 -23.65 -20.07 42.55
CA LEU A 398 -22.77 -18.98 42.11
C LEU A 398 -21.90 -18.42 43.26
N GLU A 399 -22.43 -18.32 44.48
CA GLU A 399 -21.63 -17.93 45.66
C GLU A 399 -20.63 -19.02 46.07
N GLN A 400 -20.95 -20.29 45.81
CA GLN A 400 -20.07 -21.41 46.12
C GLN A 400 -18.91 -21.51 45.11
N ALA A 401 -19.17 -21.24 43.83
CA ALA A 401 -18.14 -21.15 42.78
C ALA A 401 -17.19 -19.96 42.97
N ASP A 402 -17.65 -18.83 43.52
CA ASP A 402 -16.77 -17.68 43.84
C ASP A 402 -15.90 -17.94 45.09
N ARG A 403 -16.36 -18.78 46.04
CA ARG A 403 -15.54 -19.18 47.20
C ARG A 403 -14.43 -20.16 46.82
N GLU A 404 -14.67 -21.07 45.87
CA GLU A 404 -13.66 -22.04 45.43
C GLU A 404 -12.54 -21.40 44.58
N ARG A 405 -12.82 -20.30 43.87
CA ARG A 405 -11.77 -19.54 43.13
C ARG A 405 -10.81 -18.74 44.03
N ARG A 406 -11.14 -18.53 45.31
CA ARG A 406 -10.31 -17.76 46.26
C ARG A 406 -9.27 -18.57 47.02
N LEU A 407 -9.13 -19.87 46.77
CA LEU A 407 -8.18 -20.75 47.45
C LEU A 407 -7.12 -21.30 46.47
N ARG A 408 -6.30 -20.42 45.88
CA ARG A 408 -4.97 -20.82 45.40
C ARG A 408 -3.91 -20.22 46.31
N PRO A 409 -2.97 -21.03 46.87
CA PRO A 409 -1.94 -20.52 47.75
C PRO A 409 -1.00 -19.62 46.95
N GLY A 410 -1.07 -18.31 47.22
CA GLY A 410 -0.17 -17.34 46.62
C GLY A 410 1.27 -17.62 47.03
N TRP A 411 2.18 -17.68 46.06
CA TRP A 411 3.61 -17.79 46.34
C TRP A 411 4.06 -16.57 47.15
N GLY A 412 4.54 -16.84 48.37
CA GLY A 412 5.09 -15.81 49.25
C GLY A 412 6.26 -15.08 48.59
N LEU A 413 6.57 -13.87 49.09
CA LEU A 413 7.63 -13.00 48.58
C LEU A 413 8.96 -13.74 48.39
N HIS A 414 9.26 -14.70 49.28
CA HIS A 414 10.46 -15.54 49.21
C HIS A 414 10.49 -16.44 47.96
N GLY A 415 9.36 -17.08 47.60
CA GLY A 415 9.29 -17.92 46.40
C GLY A 415 9.51 -17.13 45.10
N LYS A 416 9.06 -15.86 45.08
CA LYS A 416 9.27 -14.96 43.93
C LYS A 416 10.73 -14.54 43.78
N VAL A 417 11.38 -14.17 44.89
CA VAL A 417 12.80 -13.80 44.89
C VAL A 417 13.67 -14.99 44.48
N THR A 418 13.40 -16.19 45.01
CA THR A 418 14.16 -17.40 44.64
C THR A 418 14.03 -17.73 43.15
N MET A 419 12.84 -17.54 42.56
CA MET A 419 12.63 -17.81 41.13
C MET A 419 13.40 -16.81 40.26
N VAL A 420 13.35 -15.51 40.58
CA VAL A 420 14.08 -14.48 39.82
C VAL A 420 15.60 -14.71 39.87
N VAL A 421 16.14 -15.05 41.05
CA VAL A 421 17.57 -15.35 41.22
C VAL A 421 17.98 -16.59 40.43
N ALA A 422 17.15 -17.65 40.42
CA ALA A 422 17.42 -18.86 39.66
C ALA A 422 17.51 -18.61 38.14
N PHE A 423 16.56 -17.86 37.56
CA PHE A 423 16.58 -17.55 36.12
C PHE A 423 17.71 -16.61 35.71
N ALA A 424 18.04 -15.62 36.54
CA ALA A 424 19.18 -14.74 36.28
C ALA A 424 20.51 -15.51 36.27
N THR A 425 20.67 -16.47 37.20
CA THR A 425 21.87 -17.29 37.30
C THR A 425 22.03 -18.21 36.08
N LEU A 426 20.93 -18.82 35.63
CA LEU A 426 20.91 -19.64 34.41
C LEU A 426 21.32 -18.84 33.16
N ALA A 427 20.77 -17.63 32.99
CA ALA A 427 21.07 -16.75 31.86
C ALA A 427 22.57 -16.38 31.79
N ILE A 428 23.16 -15.97 32.92
CA ILE A 428 24.59 -15.62 33.00
C ILE A 428 25.46 -16.82 32.65
N THR A 429 25.08 -18.02 33.11
CA THR A 429 25.85 -19.25 32.89
C THR A 429 25.87 -19.60 31.39
N LEU A 430 24.71 -19.58 30.72
CA LEU A 430 24.59 -19.90 29.29
C LEU A 430 25.37 -18.92 28.39
N ILE A 431 25.35 -17.63 28.71
CA ILE A 431 26.10 -16.61 27.97
C ILE A 431 27.62 -16.82 28.16
N GLY A 432 28.06 -17.06 29.40
CA GLY A 432 29.48 -17.34 29.69
C GLY A 432 30.01 -18.56 28.94
N THR A 433 29.23 -19.66 28.89
CA THR A 433 29.62 -20.88 28.16
C THR A 433 29.71 -20.65 26.65
N GLY A 434 28.77 -19.89 26.06
CA GLY A 434 28.80 -19.57 24.62
C GLY A 434 30.02 -18.74 24.21
N VAL A 435 30.40 -17.76 25.03
CA VAL A 435 31.58 -16.89 24.76
C VAL A 435 32.89 -17.67 24.87
N VAL A 436 33.03 -18.54 25.87
CA VAL A 436 34.24 -19.39 26.01
C VAL A 436 34.37 -20.37 24.86
N ALA A 437 33.26 -20.95 24.37
CA ALA A 437 33.27 -21.83 23.21
C ALA A 437 33.71 -21.10 21.92
N MET A 438 33.32 -19.84 21.75
CA MET A 438 33.77 -19.03 20.60
C MET A 438 35.27 -18.69 20.67
N LEU A 439 35.81 -18.41 21.85
CA LEU A 439 37.21 -18.01 22.01
C LEU A 439 38.21 -19.17 21.86
N LEU A 440 37.74 -20.41 21.97
CA LEU A 440 38.59 -21.61 21.88
C LEU A 440 38.55 -22.27 20.48
N ALA A 441 37.85 -21.70 19.51
CA ALA A 441 37.81 -22.24 18.15
C ALA A 441 39.15 -21.96 17.40
N PRO A 442 39.85 -22.99 16.91
CA PRO A 442 41.15 -22.81 16.26
C PRO A 442 41.00 -22.16 14.87
N GLY A 443 41.68 -21.03 14.65
CA GLY A 443 41.78 -20.39 13.34
C GLY A 443 42.69 -21.18 12.40
N GLY A 444 42.15 -21.64 11.28
CA GLY A 444 42.91 -22.33 10.23
C GLY A 444 43.52 -21.37 9.22
N ASP A 445 44.79 -21.58 8.88
CA ASP A 445 45.51 -20.86 7.82
C ASP A 445 44.92 -21.17 6.42
N PRO A 446 44.94 -20.19 5.50
CA PRO A 446 44.39 -20.37 4.15
C PRO A 446 45.33 -21.21 3.25
N PRO A 447 44.78 -22.09 2.39
CA PRO A 447 45.59 -22.86 1.45
C PRO A 447 46.02 -22.03 0.23
N ALA A 448 47.18 -22.39 -0.31
CA ALA A 448 47.83 -21.77 -1.45
C ALA A 448 47.15 -22.05 -2.80
N ALA A 449 47.37 -21.12 -3.73
CA ALA A 449 46.75 -20.96 -5.04
C ALA A 449 46.90 -22.13 -6.03
N GLY A 450 45.86 -22.28 -6.88
CA GLY A 450 45.87 -23.04 -8.13
C GLY A 450 44.97 -22.37 -9.17
N ASP A 451 45.48 -22.21 -10.38
CA ASP A 451 44.98 -21.34 -11.47
C ASP A 451 43.70 -21.82 -12.19
N SER A 452 42.95 -20.81 -12.64
CA SER A 452 41.96 -20.76 -13.74
C SER A 452 40.59 -21.46 -13.60
N ALA A 453 39.55 -20.66 -13.31
CA ALA A 453 38.38 -20.41 -14.19
C ALA A 453 37.16 -19.97 -13.37
N GLY A 454 36.68 -18.74 -13.62
CA GLY A 454 35.45 -18.19 -13.03
C GLY A 454 35.70 -17.16 -11.93
N THR A 455 36.44 -16.08 -12.22
CA THR A 455 36.51 -14.93 -11.32
C THR A 455 35.10 -14.39 -11.14
N GLU A 456 34.55 -14.47 -9.93
CA GLU A 456 33.27 -13.85 -9.62
C GLU A 456 33.32 -12.38 -10.08
N PRO A 457 32.27 -11.88 -10.75
CA PRO A 457 32.27 -10.52 -11.24
C PRO A 457 32.42 -9.56 -10.04
N GLY A 458 33.51 -8.79 -10.04
CA GLY A 458 33.88 -7.89 -8.97
C GLY A 458 32.87 -6.75 -8.74
N THR A 459 33.13 -5.94 -7.72
CA THR A 459 32.35 -4.72 -7.48
C THR A 459 32.95 -3.56 -8.27
N VAL A 460 32.11 -2.79 -8.97
CA VAL A 460 32.48 -1.55 -9.66
C VAL A 460 32.07 -0.37 -8.79
N VAL A 461 33.02 0.51 -8.50
CA VAL A 461 32.77 1.75 -7.76
C VAL A 461 32.30 2.83 -8.74
N VAL A 462 31.09 3.36 -8.53
CA VAL A 462 30.53 4.46 -9.31
C VAL A 462 30.64 5.74 -8.48
N GLN A 463 31.53 6.65 -8.87
CA GLN A 463 31.68 7.96 -8.23
C GLN A 463 30.95 9.03 -9.02
N ALA A 464 30.07 9.77 -8.34
CA ALA A 464 29.24 10.79 -8.96
C ALA A 464 29.10 12.02 -8.05
N PRO A 465 28.82 13.21 -8.62
CA PRO A 465 28.47 14.38 -7.83
C PRO A 465 27.22 14.11 -6.96
N PRO A 466 27.09 14.77 -5.80
CA PRO A 466 25.98 14.53 -4.88
C PRO A 466 24.65 15.16 -5.35
N GLY A 467 24.65 15.94 -6.43
CA GLY A 467 23.47 16.63 -6.96
C GLY A 467 22.28 15.69 -7.17
N GLN A 468 21.09 16.14 -6.78
CA GLN A 468 19.86 15.37 -7.00
C GLN A 468 19.53 15.27 -8.49
N GLU A 469 19.88 16.32 -9.24
CA GLU A 469 19.83 16.41 -10.69
C GLU A 469 20.63 15.30 -11.40
N ASP A 470 21.71 14.81 -10.77
CA ASP A 470 22.59 13.78 -11.33
C ASP A 470 22.09 12.36 -11.02
N ALA A 471 20.99 12.24 -10.26
CA ALA A 471 20.43 10.95 -9.87
C ALA A 471 20.06 10.11 -11.08
N PHE A 472 19.61 10.71 -12.19
CA PHE A 472 19.31 9.96 -13.40
C PHE A 472 20.57 9.31 -13.98
N ALA A 473 21.60 10.09 -14.25
CA ALA A 473 22.87 9.60 -14.81
C ALA A 473 23.53 8.57 -13.89
N ARG A 474 23.50 8.80 -12.57
CA ARG A 474 24.03 7.88 -11.55
C ARG A 474 23.32 6.54 -11.57
N ASN A 475 21.98 6.54 -11.59
CA ASN A 475 21.18 5.31 -11.65
C ASN A 475 21.32 4.61 -13.00
N LEU A 476 21.48 5.37 -14.09
CA LEU A 476 21.71 4.85 -15.44
C LEU A 476 23.01 4.04 -15.50
N VAL A 477 24.09 4.63 -15.00
CA VAL A 477 25.42 4.00 -14.94
C VAL A 477 25.39 2.78 -14.01
N ALA A 478 24.83 2.91 -12.81
CA ALA A 478 24.72 1.79 -11.87
C ALA A 478 23.93 0.60 -12.45
N LYS A 479 22.85 0.87 -13.20
CA LYS A 479 22.06 -0.17 -13.84
C LYS A 479 22.76 -0.81 -15.04
N ALA A 480 23.48 -0.02 -15.84
CA ALA A 480 24.31 -0.53 -16.93
C ALA A 480 25.43 -1.45 -16.39
N VAL A 481 26.10 -1.04 -15.31
CA VAL A 481 27.07 -1.86 -14.56
C VAL A 481 26.44 -3.19 -14.14
N GLN A 482 25.26 -3.15 -13.51
CA GLN A 482 24.55 -4.36 -13.08
C GLN A 482 24.24 -5.32 -14.24
N ARG A 483 23.88 -4.79 -15.41
CA ARG A 483 23.57 -5.60 -16.60
C ARG A 483 24.80 -6.30 -17.19
N THR A 484 25.98 -5.78 -16.93
CA THR A 484 27.26 -6.41 -17.34
C THR A 484 27.74 -7.48 -16.35
N GLY A 485 26.96 -7.79 -15.31
CA GLY A 485 27.26 -8.83 -14.32
C GLY A 485 28.02 -8.35 -13.09
N TYR A 486 28.53 -7.12 -13.09
CA TYR A 486 29.21 -6.52 -11.94
C TYR A 486 28.20 -6.09 -10.86
N ARG A 487 28.64 -6.12 -9.59
CA ARG A 487 27.95 -5.39 -8.52
C ARG A 487 28.32 -3.91 -8.62
N SER A 488 27.41 -3.01 -8.28
CA SER A 488 27.72 -1.57 -8.22
C SER A 488 27.71 -1.08 -6.78
N GLU A 489 28.73 -0.29 -6.42
CA GLU A 489 28.78 0.49 -5.19
C GLU A 489 28.80 1.98 -5.57
N ILE A 490 27.78 2.73 -5.18
CA ILE A 490 27.68 4.15 -5.51
C ILE A 490 28.31 4.97 -4.39
N ARG A 491 29.31 5.80 -4.72
CA ARG A 491 29.93 6.77 -3.81
C ARG A 491 29.67 8.20 -4.31
N LEU A 492 29.21 9.07 -3.42
CA LEU A 492 28.97 10.47 -3.74
C LEU A 492 30.20 11.29 -3.33
N SER A 493 30.70 12.13 -4.22
CA SER A 493 31.90 12.96 -4.01
C SER A 493 31.80 14.27 -4.79
N ASP A 494 32.22 15.37 -4.17
CA ASP A 494 32.33 16.68 -4.83
C ASP A 494 33.52 16.74 -5.80
N ALA A 495 34.51 15.84 -5.63
CA ALA A 495 35.68 15.70 -6.49
C ALA A 495 35.81 14.23 -6.95
N PRO A 496 34.85 13.72 -7.75
CA PRO A 496 34.73 12.28 -8.02
C PRO A 496 35.90 11.72 -8.85
N ALA A 497 36.68 12.57 -9.52
CA ALA A 497 37.90 12.14 -10.20
C ALA A 497 39.08 11.91 -9.25
N GLU A 498 39.20 12.69 -8.17
CA GLU A 498 40.35 12.63 -7.25
C GLU A 498 40.28 11.44 -6.29
N THR A 499 39.07 10.98 -5.98
CA THR A 499 38.81 9.94 -4.97
C THR A 499 38.62 8.54 -5.57
N ALA A 500 38.74 8.38 -6.88
CA ALA A 500 38.42 7.14 -7.58
C ALA A 500 39.52 6.08 -7.43
N PRO A 501 39.18 4.82 -7.11
CA PRO A 501 40.19 3.77 -7.02
C PRO A 501 40.77 3.46 -8.41
N VAL A 502 42.09 3.47 -8.51
CA VAL A 502 42.80 3.18 -9.77
C VAL A 502 42.94 1.67 -10.02
N ALA A 503 43.07 0.89 -8.95
CA ALA A 503 43.33 -0.56 -9.02
C ALA A 503 42.08 -1.42 -9.23
N GLU A 504 40.90 -0.93 -8.85
CA GLU A 504 39.62 -1.65 -8.94
C GLU A 504 38.75 -1.09 -10.06
N PRO A 505 37.85 -1.88 -10.68
CA PRO A 505 36.90 -1.36 -11.67
C PRO A 505 36.15 -0.12 -11.15
N ALA A 506 36.31 1.02 -11.83
CA ALA A 506 35.70 2.27 -11.40
C ALA A 506 35.14 3.09 -12.57
N VAL A 507 33.99 3.72 -12.31
CA VAL A 507 33.33 4.66 -13.22
C VAL A 507 33.15 6.00 -12.50
N VAL A 508 33.56 7.09 -13.13
CA VAL A 508 33.49 8.45 -12.59
C VAL A 508 32.62 9.31 -13.50
N LEU A 509 31.70 10.06 -12.90
CA LEU A 509 30.91 11.08 -13.60
C LEU A 509 31.48 12.46 -13.32
N VAL A 510 31.90 13.16 -14.37
CA VAL A 510 32.47 14.52 -14.27
C VAL A 510 31.61 15.49 -15.05
N GLU A 511 31.27 16.62 -14.45
CA GLU A 511 30.54 17.69 -15.13
C GLU A 511 31.39 18.29 -16.26
N ILE A 512 30.78 18.41 -17.43
CA ILE A 512 31.39 19.10 -18.56
C ILE A 512 30.51 20.30 -18.95
N PRO A 513 31.14 21.43 -19.33
CA PRO A 513 30.38 22.58 -19.81
C PRO A 513 29.53 22.17 -21.02
N PRO A 514 28.35 22.79 -21.21
CA PRO A 514 27.49 22.48 -22.34
C PRO A 514 28.26 22.68 -23.65
N ALA A 515 28.41 21.61 -24.42
CA ALA A 515 28.97 21.72 -25.76
C ALA A 515 28.07 22.63 -26.59
N ASP A 516 28.62 23.72 -27.15
CA ASP A 516 27.88 24.56 -28.07
C ASP A 516 27.50 23.72 -29.31
N PRO A 517 26.20 23.45 -29.55
CA PRO A 517 25.77 22.63 -30.69
C PRO A 517 26.13 23.27 -32.04
N ALA A 518 26.48 24.56 -32.08
CA ALA A 518 27.02 25.20 -33.28
C ALA A 518 28.44 24.71 -33.66
N LEU A 519 29.13 23.99 -32.76
CA LEU A 519 30.49 23.46 -32.94
C LEU A 519 30.54 21.95 -33.21
N SER A 520 29.42 21.29 -33.54
CA SER A 520 29.27 19.82 -33.67
C SER A 520 30.07 19.09 -34.77
N GLY A 521 31.22 19.61 -35.23
CA GLY A 521 32.10 18.92 -36.19
C GLY A 521 33.25 18.12 -35.57
N ALA A 522 33.65 18.43 -34.34
CA ALA A 522 34.70 17.72 -33.60
C ALA A 522 34.40 17.82 -32.12
N LEU A 523 34.67 16.76 -31.34
CA LEU A 523 34.70 16.83 -29.88
C LEU A 523 35.49 18.10 -29.50
N PRO A 524 34.97 18.96 -28.60
CA PRO A 524 35.69 20.16 -28.18
C PRO A 524 37.11 19.76 -27.81
N THR A 525 38.12 20.50 -28.29
CA THR A 525 39.50 20.33 -27.84
C THR A 525 39.50 20.62 -26.34
N TRP A 526 39.43 19.53 -25.57
CA TRP A 526 39.30 19.50 -24.14
C TRP A 526 40.36 20.39 -23.49
N PRO A 527 40.10 20.99 -22.32
CA PRO A 527 41.20 21.44 -21.49
C PRO A 527 42.11 20.23 -21.30
N VAL A 528 43.35 20.37 -21.78
CA VAL A 528 44.40 19.37 -21.72
C VAL A 528 44.55 18.99 -20.25
N ASP A 529 44.27 17.73 -19.93
CA ASP A 529 44.51 17.04 -18.64
C ASP A 529 43.56 17.25 -17.43
N PRO A 530 42.29 16.78 -17.44
CA PRO A 530 41.52 16.70 -16.20
C PRO A 530 41.60 15.32 -15.49
N PRO A 531 41.78 14.17 -16.18
CA PRO A 531 42.26 12.95 -15.48
C PRO A 531 43.02 11.91 -16.33
N ALA A 532 43.53 12.24 -17.53
CA ALA A 532 44.31 11.29 -18.33
C ALA A 532 45.54 10.74 -17.57
N ALA A 533 46.00 11.47 -16.55
CA ALA A 533 47.08 11.08 -15.64
C ALA A 533 46.75 9.92 -14.67
N GLN A 534 45.49 9.47 -14.54
CA GLN A 534 45.07 8.47 -13.53
C GLN A 534 44.49 7.17 -14.12
N GLY A 535 44.71 6.89 -15.41
CA GLY A 535 44.29 5.61 -16.01
C GLY A 535 42.79 5.50 -16.34
N PHE A 536 42.08 6.63 -16.36
CA PHE A 536 40.68 6.73 -16.81
C PHE A 536 40.60 7.13 -18.29
N SER A 537 39.63 6.57 -19.00
CA SER A 537 39.32 6.93 -20.39
C SER A 537 37.88 7.41 -20.49
N ALA A 538 37.66 8.48 -21.27
CA ALA A 538 36.32 8.94 -21.58
C ALA A 538 35.58 7.91 -22.42
N VAL A 539 34.36 7.57 -21.99
CA VAL A 539 33.50 6.59 -22.65
C VAL A 539 32.42 7.31 -23.45
N ALA A 540 31.62 8.13 -22.79
CA ALA A 540 30.51 8.87 -23.42
C ALA A 540 30.07 10.06 -22.54
N ALA A 541 29.17 10.90 -23.05
CA ALA A 541 28.53 11.97 -22.28
C ALA A 541 27.03 11.68 -22.10
N ILE A 542 26.52 11.89 -20.89
CA ILE A 542 25.10 11.78 -20.55
C ILE A 542 24.52 13.20 -20.39
N PRO A 543 23.53 13.60 -21.18
CA PRO A 543 22.81 14.85 -20.93
C PRO A 543 22.03 14.76 -19.61
N VAL A 544 22.12 15.79 -18.78
CA VAL A 544 21.33 15.91 -17.55
C VAL A 544 20.17 16.87 -17.83
N PRO A 545 18.91 16.43 -17.61
CA PRO A 545 17.76 17.29 -17.84
C PRO A 545 17.80 18.50 -16.90
N ASN A 546 17.41 19.67 -17.40
CA ASN A 546 17.34 20.87 -16.59
C ASN A 546 16.32 20.68 -15.44
N ARG A 547 16.70 21.13 -14.24
CA ARG A 547 15.80 21.12 -13.09
C ARG A 547 14.65 22.09 -13.29
N ASP A 548 14.89 23.16 -14.03
CA ASP A 548 13.88 24.15 -14.30
C ASP A 548 13.10 23.80 -15.57
N VAL A 549 11.78 23.94 -15.49
CA VAL A 549 10.85 23.71 -16.60
C VAL A 549 10.11 25.00 -16.92
N LEU A 550 9.78 25.17 -18.20
CA LEU A 550 8.92 26.25 -18.65
C LEU A 550 7.46 25.85 -18.44
N VAL A 551 6.75 26.60 -17.60
CA VAL A 551 5.30 26.51 -17.46
C VAL A 551 4.66 27.77 -18.03
N TYR A 552 3.41 27.66 -18.47
CA TYR A 552 2.69 28.79 -19.06
C TYR A 552 1.21 28.79 -18.69
N ASP A 553 0.59 29.97 -18.75
CA ASP A 553 -0.86 30.08 -18.56
C ASP A 553 -1.56 29.90 -19.91
N ALA A 554 -2.28 28.79 -20.08
CA ALA A 554 -3.03 28.48 -21.30
C ALA A 554 -4.14 29.50 -21.60
N GLY A 555 -4.59 30.27 -20.61
CA GLY A 555 -5.51 31.39 -20.79
C GLY A 555 -4.84 32.66 -21.32
N LEU A 556 -3.51 32.77 -21.24
CA LEU A 556 -2.75 33.95 -21.70
C LEU A 556 -1.96 33.70 -22.97
N ILE A 557 -1.44 32.48 -23.17
CA ILE A 557 -0.65 32.14 -24.36
C ILE A 557 -0.94 30.73 -24.85
N LYS A 558 -1.07 30.61 -26.17
CA LYS A 558 -1.16 29.31 -26.84
C LYS A 558 0.23 28.68 -26.94
N PRO A 559 0.37 27.35 -26.78
CA PRO A 559 1.66 26.67 -26.83
C PRO A 559 2.42 26.95 -28.15
N GLU A 560 1.73 27.05 -29.28
CA GLU A 560 2.38 27.31 -30.57
C GLU A 560 2.98 28.71 -30.64
N LYS A 561 2.34 29.71 -30.01
CA LYS A 561 2.88 31.08 -29.92
C LYS A 561 4.10 31.11 -29.01
N LEU A 562 4.05 30.39 -27.88
CA LEU A 562 5.19 30.26 -26.99
C LEU A 562 6.38 29.61 -27.71
N THR A 563 6.17 28.50 -28.42
CA THR A 563 7.22 27.86 -29.24
C THR A 563 7.74 28.79 -30.34
N ALA A 564 6.86 29.53 -31.03
CA ALA A 564 7.27 30.49 -32.04
C ALA A 564 8.15 31.62 -31.47
N ALA A 565 7.88 32.08 -30.24
CA ALA A 565 8.67 33.09 -29.55
C ALA A 565 10.10 32.62 -29.23
N PHE A 566 10.33 31.31 -29.04
CA PHE A 566 11.69 30.76 -28.92
C PHE A 566 12.41 30.65 -30.27
N ALA A 567 11.68 30.62 -31.39
CA ALA A 567 12.25 30.49 -32.72
C ALA A 567 12.47 31.84 -33.43
N ARG A 568 11.68 32.86 -33.11
CA ARG A 568 11.71 34.18 -33.78
C ARG A 568 11.43 35.31 -32.79
N PRO A 569 11.90 36.54 -33.08
CA PRO A 569 11.58 37.71 -32.27
C PRO A 569 10.08 37.92 -32.10
N ASP A 570 9.58 37.75 -30.88
CA ASP A 570 8.23 38.12 -30.46
C ASP A 570 8.34 39.01 -29.21
N LYS A 571 7.94 40.27 -29.35
CA LYS A 571 8.04 41.28 -28.27
C LYS A 571 6.92 41.15 -27.23
N GLU A 572 5.90 40.32 -27.49
CA GLU A 572 4.73 40.22 -26.63
C GLU A 572 4.87 39.15 -25.54
N VAL A 573 5.80 38.21 -25.69
CA VAL A 573 5.97 37.10 -24.73
C VAL A 573 6.96 37.48 -23.64
N ARG A 574 6.45 37.60 -22.42
CA ARG A 574 7.22 37.83 -21.19
C ARG A 574 7.36 36.53 -20.42
N ILE A 575 8.59 36.23 -20.02
CA ILE A 575 8.92 35.02 -19.28
C ILE A 575 9.56 35.42 -17.96
N SER A 576 8.97 35.02 -16.83
CA SER A 576 9.61 35.24 -15.54
C SER A 576 10.68 34.18 -15.29
N VAL A 577 11.88 34.60 -14.86
CA VAL A 577 13.00 33.72 -14.52
C VAL A 577 13.40 33.97 -13.06
N PRO A 578 13.69 32.94 -12.26
CA PRO A 578 14.14 33.12 -10.88
C PRO A 578 15.47 33.89 -10.85
N ASP A 579 15.56 34.88 -9.97
CA ASP A 579 16.81 35.57 -9.69
C ASP A 579 17.74 34.65 -8.88
N THR A 580 18.69 34.01 -9.57
CA THR A 580 19.71 33.14 -8.97
C THR A 580 20.99 33.90 -8.61
N SER A 581 20.96 35.25 -8.51
CA SER A 581 22.13 36.05 -8.16
C SER A 581 22.74 35.71 -6.79
N GLN A 582 21.97 35.06 -5.91
CA GLN A 582 22.40 34.59 -4.59
C GLN A 582 23.03 33.19 -4.61
N GLU A 583 22.86 32.42 -5.69
CA GLU A 583 23.54 31.13 -5.86
C GLU A 583 24.96 31.39 -6.38
N GLY A 584 25.97 30.78 -5.75
CA GLY A 584 27.38 31.13 -5.93
C GLY A 584 27.91 31.13 -7.38
N PRO A 585 29.11 31.65 -7.61
CA PRO A 585 29.66 31.96 -8.94
C PRO A 585 29.85 30.76 -9.88
N SER A 586 29.68 29.53 -9.38
CA SER A 586 29.98 28.29 -10.13
C SER A 586 28.84 27.78 -11.02
N ARG A 587 27.66 28.43 -11.05
CA ARG A 587 26.53 28.00 -11.89
C ARG A 587 26.18 29.06 -12.92
N GLU A 588 26.21 28.68 -14.20
CA GLU A 588 25.64 29.49 -15.27
C GLU A 588 24.15 29.74 -15.00
N ARG A 589 23.76 31.02 -14.96
CA ARG A 589 22.40 31.41 -14.60
C ARG A 589 21.45 31.08 -15.76
N PRO A 590 20.27 30.48 -15.52
CA PRO A 590 19.30 30.17 -16.58
C PRO A 590 18.94 31.40 -17.43
N GLU A 591 18.83 32.56 -16.78
CA GLU A 591 18.63 33.85 -17.45
C GLU A 591 19.75 34.17 -18.46
N GLN A 592 21.01 33.97 -18.09
CA GLN A 592 22.15 34.29 -18.94
C GLN A 592 22.20 33.37 -20.16
N ILE A 593 21.94 32.07 -19.96
CA ILE A 593 21.84 31.08 -21.04
C ILE A 593 20.73 31.47 -22.02
N LEU A 594 19.55 31.84 -21.50
CA LEU A 594 18.41 32.25 -22.32
C LEU A 594 18.64 33.57 -23.03
N ARG A 595 19.25 34.57 -22.38
CA ARG A 595 19.64 35.83 -23.04
C ARG A 595 20.66 35.61 -24.14
N GLN A 596 21.60 34.68 -23.95
CA GLN A 596 22.61 34.35 -24.96
C GLN A 596 22.00 33.64 -26.16
N ARG A 597 21.12 32.65 -25.93
CA ARG A 597 20.52 31.85 -27.00
C ARG A 597 19.34 32.53 -27.69
N HIS A 598 18.56 33.30 -26.93
CA HIS A 598 17.34 33.96 -27.38
C HIS A 598 17.31 35.43 -26.94
N PRO A 599 18.21 36.29 -27.47
CA PRO A 599 18.38 37.67 -27.04
C PRO A 599 17.14 38.56 -27.26
N TRP A 600 16.17 38.08 -28.03
CA TRP A 600 14.90 38.77 -28.27
C TRP A 600 13.80 38.46 -27.25
N LEU A 601 13.96 37.43 -26.40
CA LEU A 601 12.97 37.12 -25.37
C LEU A 601 12.97 38.19 -24.27
N HIS A 602 11.79 38.61 -23.84
CA HIS A 602 11.65 39.52 -22.71
C HIS A 602 11.66 38.72 -21.41
N LEU A 603 12.84 38.59 -20.81
CA LEU A 603 13.02 37.91 -19.53
C LEU A 603 12.87 38.90 -18.38
N GLU A 604 11.97 38.59 -17.45
CA GLU A 604 11.76 39.36 -16.22
C GLU A 604 12.33 38.56 -15.04
N THR A 605 13.36 39.09 -14.40
CA THR A 605 13.94 38.45 -13.21
C THR A 605 13.10 38.75 -11.98
N VAL A 606 12.69 37.70 -11.28
CA VAL A 606 11.87 37.82 -10.07
C VAL A 606 12.69 37.35 -8.87
N PRO A 607 12.82 38.17 -7.80
CA PRO A 607 13.50 37.77 -6.57
C PRO A 607 12.95 36.46 -6.00
N GLY A 608 13.84 35.61 -5.49
CA GLY A 608 13.63 34.20 -5.15
C GLY A 608 12.26 33.79 -4.58
N THR A 609 11.81 32.64 -5.08
CA THR A 609 10.71 31.75 -4.66
C THR A 609 9.33 31.86 -5.27
N ASP A 610 9.01 32.83 -6.15
CA ASP A 610 7.72 32.70 -6.84
C ASP A 610 7.62 33.26 -8.27
N PRO A 611 8.38 32.73 -9.25
CA PRO A 611 8.06 32.95 -10.66
C PRO A 611 6.62 32.50 -10.99
N LEU A 612 6.06 31.54 -10.25
CA LEU A 612 4.65 31.15 -10.38
C LEU A 612 3.68 32.25 -9.93
N ARG A 613 4.07 33.14 -9.01
CA ARG A 613 3.26 34.30 -8.63
C ARG A 613 3.12 35.28 -9.77
N ALA A 614 4.20 35.60 -10.48
CA ALA A 614 4.11 36.47 -11.65
C ALA A 614 3.16 35.89 -12.71
N LEU A 615 3.18 34.56 -12.87
CA LEU A 615 2.26 33.84 -13.76
C LEU A 615 0.81 33.88 -13.24
N ARG A 616 0.60 33.65 -11.94
CA ARG A 616 -0.71 33.69 -11.27
C ARG A 616 -1.35 35.08 -11.28
N ASP A 617 -0.54 36.10 -11.09
CA ASP A 617 -0.95 37.52 -11.14
C ASP A 617 -1.13 38.01 -12.59
N LYS A 618 -0.92 37.12 -13.59
CA LYS A 618 -1.03 37.39 -15.02
C LYS A 618 -0.11 38.51 -15.52
N ALA A 619 1.00 38.73 -14.83
CA ALA A 619 2.02 39.71 -15.18
C ALA A 619 2.92 39.21 -16.32
N VAL A 620 3.13 37.89 -16.39
CA VAL A 620 3.88 37.19 -17.45
C VAL A 620 3.03 36.10 -18.09
N GLN A 621 3.41 35.65 -19.29
CA GLN A 621 2.71 34.58 -20.01
C GLN A 621 3.30 33.20 -19.71
N ALA A 622 4.58 33.15 -19.33
CA ALA A 622 5.27 31.93 -18.96
C ALA A 622 6.25 32.19 -17.81
N ALA A 623 6.62 31.12 -17.10
CA ALA A 623 7.55 31.15 -16.00
C ALA A 623 8.50 29.95 -16.08
N ILE A 624 9.77 30.19 -15.76
CA ILE A 624 10.76 29.13 -15.54
C ILE A 624 10.75 28.83 -14.05
N VAL A 625 10.43 27.59 -13.70
CA VAL A 625 10.23 27.18 -12.31
C VAL A 625 10.90 25.85 -12.08
N PRO A 626 11.35 25.54 -10.85
CA PRO A 626 11.79 24.19 -10.52
C PRO A 626 10.72 23.18 -10.88
N ARG A 627 11.11 22.03 -11.42
CA ARG A 627 10.21 20.95 -11.85
C ARG A 627 9.30 20.48 -10.71
N GLU A 628 9.78 20.55 -9.47
CA GLU A 628 8.96 20.32 -8.27
C GLU A 628 7.81 21.32 -8.16
N ALA A 629 8.10 22.62 -8.25
CA ALA A 629 7.09 23.68 -8.17
C ALA A 629 6.10 23.63 -9.34
N ALA A 630 6.55 23.28 -10.55
CA ALA A 630 5.67 23.11 -11.70
C ALA A 630 4.58 22.06 -11.47
N ARG A 631 4.89 20.97 -10.75
CA ARG A 631 3.94 19.86 -10.49
C ARG A 631 2.73 20.32 -9.69
N ASP A 632 2.95 21.15 -8.69
CA ASP A 632 1.91 21.59 -7.77
C ASP A 632 1.17 22.84 -8.27
N SER A 633 1.59 23.40 -9.40
CA SER A 633 1.12 24.70 -9.88
C SER A 633 -0.16 24.66 -10.72
N GLY A 634 -0.51 23.50 -11.30
CA GLY A 634 -1.64 23.35 -12.21
C GLY A 634 -1.44 23.96 -13.61
N TYR A 635 -0.28 24.57 -13.90
CA TYR A 635 0.04 25.12 -15.21
C TYR A 635 0.60 24.05 -16.16
N PRO A 636 0.20 24.05 -17.45
CA PRO A 636 0.81 23.19 -18.45
C PRO A 636 2.30 23.50 -18.64
N ARG A 637 3.06 22.45 -18.96
CA ARG A 637 4.48 22.54 -19.32
C ARG A 637 4.63 22.76 -20.82
N SER A 638 5.60 23.56 -21.21
CA SER A 638 5.94 23.77 -22.60
C SER A 638 7.16 22.95 -23.00
N GLU A 639 7.08 22.29 -24.15
CA GLU A 639 8.20 21.60 -24.79
C GLU A 639 9.17 22.56 -25.49
N ALA A 640 8.88 23.86 -25.55
CA ALA A 640 9.77 24.84 -26.20
C ALA A 640 11.17 24.89 -25.56
N LEU A 641 11.28 24.50 -24.28
CA LEU A 641 12.54 24.40 -23.54
C LEU A 641 13.10 22.95 -23.50
N ALA A 642 12.38 21.97 -24.06
CA ALA A 642 12.73 20.54 -23.99
C ALA A 642 14.00 20.16 -24.79
N GLY A 643 14.53 21.07 -25.60
CA GLY A 643 15.80 20.89 -26.32
C GLY A 643 17.05 21.38 -25.58
N MET A 644 16.93 21.91 -24.35
CA MET A 644 18.08 22.49 -23.64
C MET A 644 18.54 21.62 -22.48
N PRO A 645 19.44 20.63 -22.70
CA PRO A 645 20.23 20.09 -21.61
C PRO A 645 21.03 21.23 -20.99
N SER A 646 20.89 21.44 -19.68
CA SER A 646 21.61 22.50 -18.97
C SER A 646 23.08 22.15 -18.77
N ARG A 647 23.39 20.85 -18.70
CA ARG A 647 24.75 20.31 -18.62
C ARG A 647 24.81 18.85 -19.05
N SER A 648 26.03 18.37 -19.32
CA SER A 648 26.29 16.95 -19.56
C SER A 648 27.27 16.42 -18.52
N LEU A 649 27.14 15.15 -18.16
CA LEU A 649 28.12 14.43 -17.35
C LEU A 649 28.94 13.52 -18.26
N LEU A 650 30.25 13.69 -18.25
CA LEU A 650 31.19 12.80 -18.91
C LEU A 650 31.38 11.53 -18.07
N ILE A 651 31.18 10.37 -18.70
CA ILE A 651 31.47 9.06 -18.12
C ILE A 651 32.94 8.74 -18.38
N LEU A 652 33.70 8.60 -17.30
CA LEU A 652 35.07 8.12 -17.33
C LEU A 652 35.11 6.70 -16.75
N CYS A 653 35.76 5.76 -17.44
CA CYS A 653 35.95 4.40 -16.94
C CYS A 653 37.44 4.08 -16.93
N ASN A 654 37.94 3.49 -15.84
CA ASN A 654 39.33 3.06 -15.79
C ASN A 654 39.57 1.76 -16.56
N GLN A 655 40.85 1.38 -16.70
CA GLN A 655 41.22 0.19 -17.46
C GLN A 655 40.66 -1.11 -16.84
N ALA A 656 40.56 -1.17 -15.51
CA ALA A 656 40.07 -2.33 -14.75
C ALA A 656 38.60 -2.68 -15.02
N GLY A 657 37.76 -1.71 -15.42
CA GLY A 657 36.37 -1.96 -15.84
C GLY A 657 36.22 -2.90 -17.05
N GLY A 658 37.29 -3.18 -17.78
CA GLY A 658 37.27 -4.05 -18.95
C GLY A 658 36.52 -3.42 -20.14
N ARG A 659 36.51 -4.14 -21.27
CA ARG A 659 35.91 -3.65 -22.52
C ARG A 659 34.38 -3.74 -22.50
N ALA A 660 33.82 -4.83 -21.96
CA ALA A 660 32.39 -5.06 -21.94
C ALA A 660 31.61 -3.97 -21.19
N LEU A 661 32.15 -3.49 -20.05
CA LEU A 661 31.54 -2.39 -19.30
C LEU A 661 31.56 -1.07 -20.10
N ARG A 662 32.69 -0.76 -20.74
CA ARG A 662 32.82 0.46 -21.56
C ARG A 662 31.86 0.43 -22.75
N ASP A 663 31.78 -0.68 -23.46
CA ASP A 663 30.88 -0.85 -24.60
C ASP A 663 29.40 -0.73 -24.18
N ALA A 664 29.04 -1.27 -23.00
CA ALA A 664 27.69 -1.13 -22.45
C ALA A 664 27.34 0.31 -22.06
N LEU A 665 28.26 1.01 -21.36
CA LEU A 665 28.07 2.41 -20.98
C LEU A 665 27.94 3.34 -22.19
N ASP A 666 28.77 3.12 -23.21
CA ASP A 666 28.72 3.84 -24.48
C ASP A 666 27.41 3.58 -25.23
N THR A 667 26.97 2.31 -25.31
CA THR A 667 25.70 1.92 -25.95
C THR A 667 24.50 2.61 -25.27
N VAL A 668 24.46 2.59 -23.94
CA VAL A 668 23.39 3.23 -23.15
C VAL A 668 23.44 4.75 -23.30
N ALA A 669 24.61 5.38 -23.33
CA ALA A 669 24.70 6.82 -23.50
C ALA A 669 24.21 7.27 -24.89
N ARG A 670 24.49 6.50 -25.95
CA ARG A 670 24.02 6.80 -27.31
C ARG A 670 22.53 6.58 -27.52
N SER A 671 21.88 5.76 -26.69
CA SER A 671 20.44 5.53 -26.77
C SER A 671 19.61 6.64 -26.10
N ILE A 672 20.27 7.57 -25.40
CA ILE A 672 19.61 8.71 -24.77
C ILE A 672 19.15 9.68 -25.86
N ASP A 673 17.84 9.84 -26.00
CA ASP A 673 17.24 10.94 -26.74
C ASP A 673 17.04 12.15 -25.82
N PRO A 674 17.77 13.26 -26.00
CA PRO A 674 17.63 14.45 -25.16
C PRO A 674 16.22 15.07 -25.19
N GLY A 675 15.53 14.99 -26.33
CA GLY A 675 14.16 15.49 -26.46
C GLY A 675 13.18 14.64 -25.65
N ARG A 676 13.41 13.32 -25.61
CA ARG A 676 12.67 12.39 -24.77
C ARG A 676 12.95 12.58 -23.28
N LEU A 677 14.21 12.87 -22.90
CA LEU A 677 14.57 13.19 -21.51
C LEU A 677 13.81 14.39 -20.95
N ALA A 678 13.51 15.36 -21.81
CA ALA A 678 12.83 16.57 -21.41
C ALA A 678 11.30 16.48 -21.52
N SER A 679 10.75 15.59 -22.38
CA SER A 679 9.31 15.42 -22.59
C SER A 679 8.66 14.30 -21.76
N GLU A 680 9.38 13.26 -21.31
CA GLU A 680 8.81 12.10 -20.60
C GLU A 680 8.89 12.11 -19.05
N ASP A 681 8.18 11.14 -18.44
CA ASP A 681 7.98 10.78 -17.02
C ASP A 681 9.25 10.59 -16.16
N PHE A 682 10.12 11.59 -16.04
CA PHE A 682 11.27 11.58 -15.12
C PHE A 682 10.92 11.90 -13.66
N ASP A 683 9.74 11.49 -13.17
CA ASP A 683 9.40 11.70 -11.74
C ASP A 683 10.13 10.70 -10.82
N SER A 684 10.66 9.61 -11.38
CA SER A 684 11.59 8.69 -10.73
C SER A 684 12.84 8.50 -11.61
N PRO A 685 13.96 9.17 -11.29
CA PRO A 685 15.23 9.00 -12.02
C PRO A 685 15.69 7.54 -12.09
N VAL A 686 15.37 6.74 -11.06
CA VAL A 686 15.70 5.31 -10.98
C VAL A 686 14.92 4.51 -12.03
N THR A 687 13.61 4.73 -12.12
CA THR A 687 12.73 3.97 -13.02
C THR A 687 13.02 4.30 -14.49
N ALA A 688 13.24 5.58 -14.78
CA ALA A 688 13.56 6.02 -16.14
C ALA A 688 14.93 5.50 -16.59
N ALA A 689 15.94 5.55 -15.71
CA ALA A 689 17.24 4.93 -15.96
C ALA A 689 17.13 3.42 -16.23
N ALA A 690 16.32 2.70 -15.43
CA ALA A 690 16.13 1.27 -15.60
C ALA A 690 15.50 0.91 -16.95
N ARG A 691 14.42 1.61 -17.34
CA ARG A 691 13.75 1.40 -18.64
C ARG A 691 14.68 1.66 -19.81
N LEU A 692 15.46 2.74 -19.76
CA LEU A 692 16.38 3.09 -20.84
C LEU A 692 17.45 2.01 -21.00
N VAL A 693 18.07 1.57 -19.91
CA VAL A 693 19.08 0.49 -19.94
C VAL A 693 18.48 -0.82 -20.46
N GLU A 694 17.25 -1.14 -20.06
CA GLU A 694 16.54 -2.35 -20.52
C GLU A 694 16.19 -2.32 -22.00
N SER A 695 15.93 -1.13 -22.56
CA SER A 695 15.71 -0.97 -24.00
C SER A 695 17.01 -0.98 -24.81
N ALA A 696 18.11 -0.52 -24.21
CA ALA A 696 19.38 -0.29 -24.92
C ALA A 696 20.31 -1.51 -24.90
N LEU A 697 20.31 -2.27 -23.81
CA LEU A 697 21.16 -3.46 -23.67
C LEU A 697 20.34 -4.73 -23.86
N PRO A 698 20.86 -5.74 -24.58
CA PRO A 698 20.19 -7.02 -24.71
C PRO A 698 20.03 -7.67 -23.33
N SER A 699 18.92 -8.38 -23.14
CA SER A 699 18.76 -9.27 -21.98
C SER A 699 19.96 -10.22 -21.92
N PRO A 700 20.55 -10.47 -20.74
CA PRO A 700 21.67 -11.38 -20.60
C PRO A 700 21.25 -12.77 -21.11
N SER A 701 21.66 -13.08 -22.34
CA SER A 701 21.30 -14.32 -23.02
C SER A 701 22.22 -15.41 -22.51
N GLY A 702 21.77 -16.12 -21.47
CA GLY A 702 22.46 -17.29 -20.94
C GLY A 702 22.68 -17.20 -19.45
N ALA A 703 21.64 -17.53 -18.68
CA ALA A 703 21.89 -18.27 -17.46
C ALA A 703 22.38 -19.66 -17.90
N VAL A 704 23.70 -19.80 -18.03
CA VAL A 704 24.34 -21.11 -18.04
C VAL A 704 23.91 -21.78 -16.73
N PRO A 705 23.26 -22.96 -16.75
CA PRO A 705 22.95 -23.66 -15.52
C PRO A 705 24.26 -23.87 -14.78
N HIS A 706 24.38 -23.39 -13.54
CA HIS A 706 25.49 -23.72 -12.68
C HIS A 706 25.46 -25.23 -12.41
N ALA A 707 26.15 -25.99 -13.26
CA ALA A 707 26.50 -27.38 -13.02
C ALA A 707 27.66 -27.39 -12.02
N GLY A 708 27.34 -27.35 -10.73
CA GLY A 708 28.38 -27.27 -9.71
C GLY A 708 27.97 -27.10 -8.26
N ASP A 709 26.70 -27.04 -7.89
CA ASP A 709 26.32 -27.06 -6.47
C ASP A 709 26.23 -28.51 -5.98
N ARG A 710 27.41 -29.13 -5.84
CA ARG A 710 27.57 -30.32 -5.04
C ARG A 710 27.77 -29.85 -3.60
N GLU A 711 26.65 -29.92 -2.88
CA GLU A 711 26.51 -29.91 -1.43
C GLU A 711 27.81 -30.36 -0.72
N SER A 712 28.55 -29.39 -0.20
CA SER A 712 29.63 -29.66 0.74
C SER A 712 28.99 -29.85 2.10
N ASP A 713 29.05 -31.10 2.52
CA ASP A 713 28.74 -31.66 3.82
C ASP A 713 29.16 -30.69 4.95
N TRP A 714 28.17 -30.07 5.62
CA TRP A 714 28.37 -29.21 6.79
C TRP A 714 28.87 -30.07 7.96
N ARG A 715 30.18 -30.27 8.02
CA ARG A 715 30.84 -30.87 9.17
C ARG A 715 30.98 -29.81 10.27
N GLU A 716 30.06 -29.86 11.22
CA GLU A 716 30.14 -29.35 12.61
C GLU A 716 31.02 -28.12 12.84
N ASP A 717 30.60 -26.95 12.35
CA ASP A 717 31.15 -25.68 12.82
C ASP A 717 30.61 -25.39 14.24
N PRO A 718 31.48 -25.26 15.27
CA PRO A 718 31.07 -25.01 16.65
C PRO A 718 30.44 -23.61 16.88
N PHE A 719 30.40 -22.78 15.83
CA PHE A 719 29.87 -21.43 15.85
C PHE A 719 28.36 -21.37 16.10
N TRP A 720 27.58 -22.22 15.42
CA TRP A 720 26.12 -22.21 15.53
C TRP A 720 25.58 -22.69 16.90
N PRO A 721 26.15 -23.74 17.52
CA PRO A 721 25.80 -24.11 18.89
C PRO A 721 26.13 -23.00 19.90
N ALA A 722 27.28 -22.33 19.75
CA ALA A 722 27.70 -21.24 20.64
C ALA A 722 26.77 -20.01 20.51
N LEU A 723 26.41 -19.63 19.29
CA LEU A 723 25.49 -18.51 19.04
C LEU A 723 24.08 -18.80 19.58
N SER A 724 23.63 -20.06 19.47
CA SER A 724 22.33 -20.50 19.99
C SER A 724 22.26 -20.42 21.53
N LEU A 725 23.35 -20.74 22.23
CA LEU A 725 23.44 -20.61 23.69
C LEU A 725 23.39 -19.16 24.17
N VAL A 726 24.05 -18.23 23.45
CA VAL A 726 24.01 -16.79 23.76
C VAL A 726 22.61 -16.21 23.55
N ALA A 727 21.93 -16.61 22.47
CA ALA A 727 20.56 -16.19 22.20
C ALA A 727 19.57 -16.72 23.26
N ALA A 728 19.70 -17.99 23.66
CA ALA A 728 18.85 -18.60 24.69
C ALA A 728 19.05 -17.94 26.07
N GLY A 729 20.30 -17.65 26.45
CA GLY A 729 20.60 -16.93 27.71
C GLY A 729 20.00 -15.53 27.74
N SER A 730 20.05 -14.81 26.61
CA SER A 730 19.47 -13.46 26.47
C SER A 730 17.94 -13.48 26.60
N ALA A 731 17.27 -14.47 26.00
CA ALA A 731 15.82 -14.64 26.11
C ALA A 731 15.38 -14.98 27.54
N ALA A 732 16.12 -15.84 28.25
CA ALA A 732 15.83 -16.20 29.64
C ALA A 732 15.97 -15.00 30.58
N GLY A 733 17.00 -14.17 30.39
CA GLY A 733 17.20 -12.93 31.16
C GLY A 733 16.07 -11.92 30.95
N PHE A 734 15.61 -11.77 29.70
CA PHE A 734 14.48 -10.90 29.38
C PHE A 734 13.15 -11.38 29.99
N LEU A 735 12.92 -12.70 30.02
CA LEU A 735 11.74 -13.29 30.66
C LEU A 735 11.73 -13.06 32.18
N ALA A 736 12.89 -13.18 32.84
CA ALA A 736 13.03 -12.89 34.26
C ALA A 736 12.73 -11.42 34.60
N LEU A 737 13.17 -10.50 33.74
CA LEU A 737 12.88 -9.06 33.87
C LEU A 737 11.37 -8.78 33.75
N LEU A 738 10.70 -9.36 32.76
CA LEU A 738 9.25 -9.21 32.57
C LEU A 738 8.44 -9.76 33.74
N LEU A 739 8.86 -10.89 34.32
CA LEU A 739 8.25 -11.46 35.53
C LEU A 739 8.47 -10.56 36.75
N GLY A 740 9.64 -9.92 36.88
CA GLY A 740 9.91 -8.96 37.95
C GLY A 740 9.04 -7.70 37.87
N ILE A 741 8.75 -7.22 36.66
CA ILE A 741 7.99 -5.97 36.44
C ILE A 741 6.47 -6.18 36.57
N ARG A 742 5.93 -7.34 36.18
CA ARG A 742 4.46 -7.54 36.07
C ARG A 742 3.77 -8.05 37.33
N LEU A 743 4.47 -8.36 38.41
CA LEU A 743 3.85 -8.88 39.63
C LEU A 743 3.59 -7.77 40.65
N PRO A 744 2.32 -7.44 40.98
CA PRO A 744 2.00 -6.34 41.88
C PRO A 744 2.53 -6.59 43.30
N THR A 745 3.22 -5.61 43.85
CA THR A 745 3.65 -5.58 45.25
C THR A 745 2.45 -5.16 46.12
N ARG A 746 1.83 -6.13 46.79
CA ARG A 746 0.83 -5.82 47.82
C ARG A 746 1.58 -5.42 49.09
N ILE A 747 1.74 -4.12 49.32
CA ILE A 747 2.23 -3.58 50.59
C ILE A 747 1.05 -3.61 51.56
N GLU A 748 1.08 -4.54 52.51
CA GLU A 748 0.09 -4.63 53.57
C GLU A 748 0.34 -3.49 54.58
N PRO A 749 -0.63 -2.61 54.85
CA PRO A 749 -0.46 -1.56 55.84
C PRO A 749 -0.38 -2.18 57.24
N HIS A 750 0.66 -1.83 57.99
CA HIS A 750 0.80 -2.19 59.40
C HIS A 750 -0.43 -1.73 60.20
N ARG A 751 -1.22 -2.70 60.70
CA ARG A 751 -2.25 -2.47 61.71
C ARG A 751 -1.56 -2.07 63.03
N HIS A 752 -1.75 -0.82 63.44
CA HIS A 752 -1.58 -0.42 64.83
C HIS A 752 -2.49 -1.29 65.71
N GLN A 753 -1.88 -2.05 66.63
CA GLN A 753 -2.58 -2.74 67.72
C GLN A 753 -3.19 -1.70 68.67
N SER A 754 -4.49 -1.48 68.56
CA SER A 754 -5.29 -0.82 69.59
C SER A 754 -5.54 -1.80 70.74
N ARG A 755 -5.01 -1.45 71.91
CA ARG A 755 -5.12 -2.09 73.22
C ARG A 755 -6.60 -2.19 73.65
N PRO A 756 -7.08 -3.31 74.22
CA PRO A 756 -8.47 -3.42 74.68
C PRO A 756 -8.70 -2.60 75.97
N PRO A 757 -9.91 -2.05 76.18
CA PRO A 757 -10.26 -1.35 77.41
C PRO A 757 -10.49 -2.35 78.55
N SER A 758 -9.89 -2.06 79.70
CA SER A 758 -10.08 -2.73 80.98
C SER A 758 -11.52 -2.57 81.48
N ALA A 759 -12.08 -3.65 82.03
CA ALA A 759 -13.37 -3.65 82.73
C ALA A 759 -13.34 -2.77 84.00
N PRO A 760 -14.49 -2.21 84.41
CA PRO A 760 -14.58 -1.30 85.55
C PRO A 760 -14.62 -2.04 86.90
N ALA A 761 -13.92 -1.49 87.89
CA ALA A 761 -14.14 -1.77 89.30
C ALA A 761 -15.05 -0.68 89.88
N SER A 762 -16.15 -1.09 90.53
CA SER A 762 -16.90 -0.24 91.46
C SER A 762 -16.01 0.14 92.66
N PRO A 763 -16.23 1.32 93.28
CA PRO A 763 -17.07 1.31 94.49
C PRO A 763 -17.92 2.59 94.71
N ASP A 764 -18.95 2.40 95.54
CA ASP A 764 -19.57 3.36 96.48
C ASP A 764 -19.53 4.87 96.18
N SER A 765 -20.72 5.43 95.93
CA SER A 765 -21.38 6.54 96.67
C SER A 765 -22.47 7.17 95.81
#